data_AF-A0A925LQK4-F1
#
_entry.id   AF-A0A925LQK4-F1
#
_cell.length_a   1.000
_cell.length_b   1.000
_cell.length_c   1.000
_cell.angle_alpha   90.00
_cell.angle_beta   90.00
_cell.angle_gamma   90.00
#
_symmetry.space_group_name_H-M   'P 1'
#
loop_
_entity.id
_entity.type
_entity.pdbx_description
1 polymer ?
#
loop_
_entity_poly.entity_id
_entity_poly.type
_entity_poly.pdbx_seq_one_letter_code
_entity_poly.pdbx_strand_id
1 'polypeptide(L)'
;FDEALKEKTGELQTQNEALRAEIAQLQKRRDSLQRANTGRRQSLELEIERLEQTLKLPENQPGASPREVVNARLHVASGSKRKGLLHRLLDKIRGRSRGRSGTAELPEYIPNDGPQDLSINTLSAPMYEGDLFGEMSCMNLAPRSATVIATEGLADDPVYMIEMVRNALDALRGNAEYRKRMDQTYRTRVMETQVRSLPLFRVLTDDEYNWLAEKVELVEFAAGDVIFDEHDSSADCCYVVRTGVVKVSQNLGCLLGDSELLDFDALCRELKACSTGTAAAVKFWNELSAESQILIERIAKSNTVPGSLQRQMLRRALNKWMQSSKIHATLGSTTDELIVNSDLSQYAALFEDFQEKTGEWWELEVRIFNRVLLENYCPTGIRKRAAVMNSRRTLSYASRGEIIGEIAVLCKEDRSATCLAFTHPSSGQKAATQANLIPQRVEAVRIGADVLQELLAKSKPFTQLVDDIVKSRRVRDQLADKSAASTRAGSQTKEFDDLGLAWGQALMVIDLDRCTRCQECVKACVDAHDDGRTRLYLDGPRFQNKYLIPVTCRKCLDPVCMIGCPVGAINRGSSGEIQIADHCIGCSKCADQCPYGSIQMDLLDTAQELSPDLKDLLGPGYVLRNVQEKAVVCDLCSSTPSGQPSCVYACPHDAAIRVDGLLHFNP
;
A
#
# COMPACT_ATOMS: atom_id res chain seq x y z
N PHE A 1 -7.29 10.37 31.00
CA PHE A 1 -6.36 9.22 31.08
C PHE A 1 -5.07 9.72 31.69
N ASP A 2 -4.39 10.72 31.13
CA ASP A 2 -3.19 11.30 31.76
C ASP A 2 -3.41 11.81 33.19
N GLU A 3 -4.58 12.35 33.56
CA GLU A 3 -4.90 12.62 34.97
C GLU A 3 -5.00 11.32 35.78
N ALA A 4 -5.86 10.38 35.40
CA ALA A 4 -5.98 9.06 36.04
C ALA A 4 -4.67 8.22 36.05
N LEU A 5 -3.75 8.48 35.12
CA LEU A 5 -2.45 7.81 35.01
C LEU A 5 -1.40 8.55 35.85
N LYS A 6 -1.42 9.89 35.92
CA LYS A 6 -0.66 10.65 36.93
C LYS A 6 -1.14 10.36 38.35
N GLU A 7 -2.44 10.19 38.54
CA GLU A 7 -3.09 9.76 39.78
C GLU A 7 -2.61 8.35 40.11
N LYS A 8 -2.73 7.37 39.21
CA LYS A 8 -2.22 6.00 39.44
C LYS A 8 -0.70 5.92 39.59
N THR A 9 0.09 6.74 38.89
CA THR A 9 1.55 6.81 39.08
C THR A 9 1.90 7.48 40.41
N GLY A 10 1.12 8.46 40.85
CA GLY A 10 1.21 9.10 42.17
C GLY A 10 0.80 8.15 43.30
N GLU A 11 -0.25 7.34 43.11
CA GLU A 11 -0.65 6.25 44.00
C GLU A 11 0.45 5.20 44.10
N LEU A 12 1.01 4.74 42.96
CA LEU A 12 2.15 3.80 42.92
C LEU A 12 3.41 4.40 43.56
N GLN A 13 3.70 5.68 43.37
CA GLN A 13 4.80 6.38 44.05
C GLN A 13 4.56 6.43 45.56
N THR A 14 3.35 6.79 45.99
CA THR A 14 2.94 6.83 47.41
C THR A 14 3.01 5.44 48.08
N GLN A 15 2.57 4.39 47.37
CA GLN A 15 2.66 3.00 47.83
C GLN A 15 4.11 2.52 47.92
N ASN A 16 4.94 2.82 46.92
CA ASN A 16 6.37 2.51 46.93
C ASN A 16 7.13 3.26 48.04
N GLU A 17 6.78 4.52 48.31
CA GLU A 17 7.33 5.29 49.43
C GLU A 17 6.90 4.72 50.78
N ALA A 18 5.64 4.29 50.92
CA ALA A 18 5.15 3.59 52.11
C ALA A 18 5.90 2.28 52.36
N LEU A 19 6.07 1.43 51.33
CA LEU A 19 6.84 0.18 51.41
C LEU A 19 8.32 0.43 51.78
N ARG A 20 8.95 1.46 51.19
CA ARG A 20 10.33 1.86 51.55
C ARG A 20 10.43 2.36 53.00
N ALA A 21 9.42 3.09 53.48
CA ALA A 21 9.36 3.55 54.86
C ALA A 21 9.16 2.38 55.84
N GLU A 22 8.33 1.38 55.49
CA GLU A 22 8.12 0.16 56.27
C GLU A 22 9.41 -0.68 56.35
N ILE A 23 10.09 -0.92 55.22
CA ILE A 23 11.41 -1.56 55.18
C ILE A 23 12.40 -0.83 56.11
N ALA A 24 12.47 0.50 56.06
CA ALA A 24 13.35 1.28 56.92
C ALA A 24 12.99 1.17 58.42
N GLN A 25 11.71 0.99 58.78
CA GLN A 25 11.29 0.71 60.16
C GLN A 25 11.68 -0.71 60.58
N LEU A 26 11.46 -1.72 59.72
CA LEU A 26 11.82 -3.11 60.00
C LEU A 26 13.34 -3.29 60.13
N GLN A 27 14.14 -2.63 59.29
CA GLN A 27 15.60 -2.58 59.38
C GLN A 27 16.05 -1.98 60.73
N LYS A 28 15.51 -0.83 61.16
CA LYS A 28 15.78 -0.26 62.49
C LYS A 28 15.36 -1.18 63.64
N ARG A 29 14.25 -1.91 63.49
CA ARG A 29 13.77 -2.88 64.48
C ARG A 29 14.64 -4.14 64.56
N ARG A 30 15.18 -4.60 63.43
CA ARG A 30 16.19 -5.67 63.37
C ARG A 30 17.49 -5.22 64.04
N ASP A 31 17.95 -4.01 63.77
CA ASP A 31 19.25 -3.52 64.22
C ASP A 31 19.27 -3.18 65.71
N SER A 32 18.14 -2.78 66.28
CA SER A 32 17.97 -2.59 67.73
C SER A 32 17.83 -3.88 68.54
N LEU A 33 17.65 -5.05 67.91
CA LEU A 33 17.64 -6.34 68.60
C LEU A 33 19.06 -6.81 68.95
N GLN A 34 19.30 -7.03 70.24
CA GLN A 34 20.53 -7.62 70.75
C GLN A 34 20.83 -8.99 70.12
N ARG A 35 22.12 -9.34 70.01
CA ARG A 35 22.62 -10.55 69.33
C ARG A 35 22.02 -11.88 69.83
N ALA A 36 21.49 -11.93 71.04
CA ALA A 36 20.83 -13.12 71.60
C ALA A 36 19.46 -13.43 70.96
N ASN A 37 18.81 -12.47 70.29
CA ASN A 37 17.49 -12.64 69.66
C ASN A 37 17.59 -13.07 68.18
N THR A 38 18.42 -14.06 67.88
CA THR A 38 18.71 -14.52 66.50
C THR A 38 17.46 -14.86 65.69
N GLY A 39 16.58 -15.73 66.19
CA GLY A 39 15.37 -16.13 65.45
C GLY A 39 14.42 -14.98 65.12
N ARG A 40 14.35 -13.95 65.99
CA ARG A 40 13.52 -12.76 65.74
C ARG A 40 14.16 -11.78 64.77
N ARG A 41 15.49 -11.71 64.72
CA ARG A 41 16.22 -10.98 63.67
C ARG A 41 16.05 -11.67 62.31
N GLN A 42 16.18 -12.99 62.25
CA GLN A 42 16.05 -13.77 61.03
C GLN A 42 14.63 -13.68 60.43
N SER A 43 13.59 -13.67 61.27
CA SER A 43 12.21 -13.41 60.82
C SER A 43 12.03 -12.02 60.21
N LEU A 44 12.67 -10.99 60.78
CA LEU A 44 12.63 -9.63 60.24
C LEU A 44 13.46 -9.51 58.96
N GLU A 45 14.58 -10.23 58.85
CA GLU A 45 15.41 -10.27 57.63
C GLU A 45 14.65 -10.90 56.45
N LEU A 46 13.95 -12.02 56.67
CA LEU A 46 13.07 -12.64 55.66
C LEU A 46 11.91 -11.71 55.22
N GLU A 47 11.34 -10.95 56.14
CA GLU A 47 10.24 -10.03 55.84
C GLU A 47 10.71 -8.76 55.11
N ILE A 48 11.89 -8.24 55.47
CA ILE A 48 12.59 -7.18 54.71
C ILE A 48 12.91 -7.67 53.31
N GLU A 49 13.49 -8.87 53.16
CA GLU A 49 13.87 -9.43 51.86
C GLU A 49 12.63 -9.63 50.95
N ARG A 50 11.51 -10.10 51.53
CA ARG A 50 10.23 -10.21 50.82
C ARG A 50 9.72 -8.85 50.31
N LEU A 51 9.72 -7.82 51.15
CA LEU A 51 9.28 -6.47 50.76
C LEU A 51 10.23 -5.83 49.74
N GLU A 52 11.54 -6.07 49.85
CA GLU A 52 12.54 -5.66 48.86
C GLU A 52 12.41 -6.40 47.53
N GLN A 53 11.90 -7.63 47.52
CA GLN A 53 11.54 -8.36 46.28
C GLN A 53 10.27 -7.78 45.64
N THR A 54 9.22 -7.47 46.43
CA THR A 54 8.01 -6.80 45.92
C THR A 54 8.34 -5.48 45.23
N LEU A 55 9.21 -4.66 45.83
CA LEU A 55 9.70 -3.39 45.26
C LEU A 55 10.55 -3.55 43.98
N LYS A 56 11.00 -4.76 43.65
CA LYS A 56 11.75 -5.06 42.42
C LYS A 56 10.87 -5.61 41.29
N LEU A 57 9.62 -5.97 41.57
CA LEU A 57 8.67 -6.43 40.54
C LEU A 57 8.47 -5.35 39.46
N PRO A 58 8.34 -5.71 38.17
CA PRO A 58 8.25 -4.73 37.08
C PRO A 58 7.10 -3.74 37.27
N GLU A 59 5.93 -4.22 37.70
CA GLU A 59 4.72 -3.42 38.01
C GLU A 59 4.95 -2.28 39.03
N ASN A 60 5.98 -2.40 39.88
CA ASN A 60 6.32 -1.42 40.92
C ASN A 60 7.47 -0.47 40.50
N GLN A 61 8.06 -0.63 39.31
CA GLN A 61 9.14 0.22 38.83
C GLN A 61 8.61 1.38 37.94
N PRO A 62 8.95 2.65 38.24
CA PRO A 62 8.58 3.76 37.37
C PRO A 62 9.33 3.65 36.04
N GLY A 63 8.59 3.49 34.94
CA GLY A 63 9.15 3.31 33.60
C GLY A 63 9.39 1.86 33.18
N ALA A 64 8.82 0.87 33.89
CA ALA A 64 8.84 -0.52 33.43
C ALA A 64 8.22 -0.67 32.05
N SER A 65 8.87 -1.45 31.18
CA SER A 65 8.29 -1.87 29.91
C SER A 65 7.00 -2.64 30.14
N PRO A 66 5.97 -2.48 29.29
CA PRO A 66 4.72 -3.22 29.45
C PRO A 66 5.00 -4.73 29.35
N ARG A 67 4.23 -5.52 30.10
CA ARG A 67 4.37 -6.98 30.20
C ARG A 67 4.04 -7.63 28.86
N GLU A 68 4.90 -8.54 28.35
CA GLU A 68 4.55 -9.39 27.21
C GLU A 68 3.55 -10.43 27.70
N VAL A 69 2.34 -10.43 27.16
CA VAL A 69 1.25 -11.30 27.62
C VAL A 69 0.75 -12.26 26.54
N VAL A 70 1.05 -11.92 25.28
CA VAL A 70 0.44 -12.51 24.09
C VAL A 70 1.46 -12.56 22.95
N ASN A 71 1.38 -13.57 22.10
CA ASN A 71 2.21 -13.71 20.91
C ASN A 71 1.33 -13.99 19.67
N ALA A 72 1.51 -13.20 18.62
CA ALA A 72 0.86 -13.38 17.33
C ALA A 72 1.73 -14.27 16.43
N ARG A 73 1.13 -15.26 15.77
CA ARG A 73 1.86 -16.30 15.02
C ARG A 73 1.17 -16.67 13.71
N LEU A 74 1.96 -16.84 12.65
CA LEU A 74 1.53 -17.31 11.34
C LEU A 74 1.69 -18.82 11.22
N HIS A 75 0.62 -19.49 10.80
CA HIS A 75 0.59 -20.94 10.59
C HIS A 75 0.46 -21.25 9.11
N VAL A 76 1.50 -20.86 8.37
CA VAL A 76 1.68 -21.19 6.95
C VAL A 76 2.61 -22.40 6.82
N ALA A 77 2.23 -23.33 5.93
CA ALA A 77 3.09 -24.45 5.60
C ALA A 77 4.39 -23.94 4.97
N SER A 78 5.53 -24.28 5.58
CA SER A 78 6.84 -24.01 4.97
C SER A 78 6.89 -24.63 3.57
N GLY A 79 7.25 -23.84 2.55
CA GLY A 79 7.36 -24.30 1.16
C GLY A 79 8.06 -25.66 1.05
N SER A 80 7.43 -26.60 0.34
CA SER A 80 7.58 -28.01 0.67
C SER A 80 9.01 -28.56 0.55
N LYS A 81 9.36 -29.41 1.53
CA LYS A 81 10.27 -30.57 1.46
C LYS A 81 11.56 -30.40 0.65
N ARG A 82 12.71 -30.45 1.35
CA ARG A 82 14.05 -30.66 0.78
C ARG A 82 14.04 -31.82 -0.24
N LYS A 83 14.03 -31.50 -1.55
CA LYS A 83 14.06 -32.49 -2.65
C LYS A 83 15.14 -33.55 -2.41
N GLY A 84 14.74 -34.83 -2.45
CA GLY A 84 15.59 -35.97 -2.13
C GLY A 84 16.84 -36.09 -3.01
N LEU A 85 17.85 -36.81 -2.51
CA LEU A 85 19.16 -36.99 -3.15
C LEU A 85 19.08 -37.42 -4.63
N LEU A 86 18.15 -38.32 -4.97
CA LEU A 86 17.95 -38.82 -6.33
C LEU A 86 17.57 -37.69 -7.32
N HIS A 87 16.69 -36.77 -6.91
CA HIS A 87 16.23 -35.66 -7.75
C HIS A 87 17.34 -34.62 -7.96
N ARG A 88 18.18 -34.38 -6.94
CA ARG A 88 19.39 -33.54 -7.05
C ARG A 88 20.44 -34.14 -7.98
N LEU A 89 20.52 -35.47 -8.05
CA LEU A 89 21.44 -36.17 -8.96
C LEU A 89 20.98 -36.06 -10.42
N LEU A 90 19.68 -36.24 -10.67
CA LEU A 90 19.06 -36.14 -12.00
C LEU A 90 19.18 -34.74 -12.61
N ASP A 91 18.98 -33.68 -11.81
CA ASP A 91 19.19 -32.29 -12.25
C ASP A 91 20.64 -32.05 -12.71
N LYS A 92 21.61 -32.68 -12.03
CA LYS A 92 23.05 -32.56 -12.31
C LYS A 92 23.46 -33.31 -13.59
N ILE A 93 22.80 -34.43 -13.90
CA ILE A 93 23.01 -35.22 -15.13
C ILE A 93 22.36 -34.55 -16.35
N ARG A 94 21.21 -33.86 -16.17
CA ARG A 94 20.46 -33.22 -17.27
C ARG A 94 21.01 -31.86 -17.71
N GLY A 95 22.15 -31.41 -17.18
CA GLY A 95 22.80 -30.17 -17.63
C GLY A 95 22.00 -28.88 -17.41
N ARG A 96 20.91 -28.91 -16.63
CA ARG A 96 20.14 -27.70 -16.26
C ARG A 96 20.95 -26.88 -15.27
N SER A 97 21.75 -25.94 -15.79
CA SER A 97 22.36 -24.89 -14.99
C SER A 97 21.27 -24.15 -14.21
N ARG A 98 21.31 -24.24 -12.88
CA ARG A 98 20.47 -23.42 -12.01
C ARG A 98 20.94 -21.97 -12.09
N GLY A 99 20.40 -21.25 -13.09
CA GLY A 99 20.11 -19.84 -12.89
C GLY A 99 19.22 -19.75 -11.65
N ARG A 100 19.76 -19.21 -10.56
CA ARG A 100 18.99 -18.87 -9.37
C ARG A 100 18.16 -17.66 -9.79
N SER A 101 16.97 -17.93 -10.36
CA SER A 101 16.07 -16.88 -10.84
C SER A 101 15.89 -15.84 -9.75
N GLY A 102 15.84 -14.57 -10.15
CA GLY A 102 16.01 -13.42 -9.26
C GLY A 102 15.13 -13.56 -8.02
N THR A 103 15.74 -13.90 -6.89
CA THR A 103 15.05 -13.88 -5.61
C THR A 103 14.75 -12.43 -5.32
N ALA A 104 13.50 -12.02 -5.54
CA ALA A 104 12.93 -10.94 -4.76
C ALA A 104 13.23 -11.29 -3.30
N GLU A 105 13.99 -10.44 -2.62
CA GLU A 105 14.35 -10.69 -1.23
C GLU A 105 13.05 -10.82 -0.44
N LEU A 106 12.89 -11.96 0.23
CA LEU A 106 11.70 -12.19 1.06
C LEU A 106 11.66 -11.06 2.09
N PRO A 107 10.49 -10.42 2.29
CA PRO A 107 10.40 -9.33 3.25
C PRO A 107 10.76 -9.90 4.63
N GLU A 108 11.59 -9.15 5.37
CA GLU A 108 12.06 -9.60 6.69
C GLU A 108 10.92 -9.70 7.72
N TYR A 109 9.79 -9.05 7.42
CA TYR A 109 8.58 -9.03 8.21
C TYR A 109 7.33 -9.23 7.34
N ILE A 110 6.27 -9.76 7.93
CA ILE A 110 4.97 -10.06 7.32
C ILE A 110 3.92 -9.16 7.98
N PRO A 111 3.18 -8.34 7.21
CA PRO A 111 2.11 -7.49 7.73
C PRO A 111 1.14 -8.22 8.67
N ASN A 112 0.86 -7.60 9.82
CA ASN A 112 -0.03 -8.12 10.86
C ASN A 112 -1.15 -7.15 11.21
N ASP A 113 -2.28 -7.66 11.67
CA ASP A 113 -3.41 -6.87 12.19
C ASP A 113 -3.19 -6.67 13.71
N GLY A 114 -2.03 -6.12 14.05
CA GLY A 114 -1.53 -5.95 15.41
C GLY A 114 -0.47 -4.84 15.48
N PRO A 115 0.09 -4.56 16.68
CA PRO A 115 1.04 -3.47 16.88
C PRO A 115 2.33 -3.68 16.06
N GLN A 116 2.80 -4.93 15.96
CA GLN A 116 4.01 -5.33 15.26
C GLN A 116 3.74 -6.36 14.16
N ASP A 117 4.51 -6.28 13.08
CA ASP A 117 4.53 -7.24 11.98
C ASP A 117 5.34 -8.50 12.35
N LEU A 118 4.97 -9.64 11.79
CA LEU A 118 5.56 -10.94 12.16
C LEU A 118 6.93 -11.12 11.50
N SER A 119 7.96 -11.54 12.23
CA SER A 119 9.27 -11.86 11.63
C SER A 119 9.13 -13.02 10.64
N ILE A 120 9.73 -12.91 9.45
CA ILE A 120 9.74 -14.00 8.44
C ILE A 120 10.45 -15.28 8.95
N ASN A 121 11.37 -15.12 9.91
CA ASN A 121 12.20 -16.21 10.44
C ASN A 121 11.47 -17.02 11.54
N THR A 122 10.74 -16.33 12.43
CA THR A 122 9.99 -16.99 13.52
C THR A 122 8.52 -17.21 13.19
N LEU A 123 8.02 -16.51 12.15
CA LEU A 123 6.62 -16.36 11.82
C LEU A 123 5.79 -15.81 12.99
N SER A 124 6.36 -14.93 13.80
CA SER A 124 5.72 -14.40 15.01
C SER A 124 6.09 -12.97 15.38
N ALA A 125 5.27 -12.35 16.25
CA ALA A 125 5.54 -11.08 16.92
C ALA A 125 4.97 -11.07 18.35
N PRO A 126 5.67 -10.47 19.33
CA PRO A 126 5.17 -10.27 20.68
C PRO A 126 4.09 -9.17 20.73
N MET A 127 3.22 -9.23 21.75
CA MET A 127 2.21 -8.23 22.08
C MET A 127 2.19 -7.99 23.59
N TYR A 128 2.01 -6.72 23.97
CA TYR A 128 2.16 -6.24 25.32
C TYR A 128 0.85 -5.72 25.92
N GLU A 129 0.80 -5.58 27.23
CA GLU A 129 -0.37 -5.00 27.91
C GLU A 129 -0.73 -3.61 27.36
N GLY A 130 -2.00 -3.47 26.94
CA GLY A 130 -2.53 -2.25 26.33
C GLY A 130 -2.42 -2.17 24.81
N ASP A 131 -1.80 -3.15 24.15
CA ASP A 131 -1.79 -3.22 22.69
C ASP A 131 -3.18 -3.50 22.11
N LEU A 132 -3.51 -2.80 21.01
CA LEU A 132 -4.70 -3.05 20.21
C LEU A 132 -4.35 -3.93 19.00
N PHE A 133 -5.12 -4.99 18.78
CA PHE A 133 -5.01 -5.84 17.61
C PHE A 133 -6.40 -6.22 17.08
N GLY A 134 -6.46 -6.65 15.82
CA GLY A 134 -7.69 -7.09 15.19
C GLY A 134 -8.57 -5.98 14.63
N GLU A 135 -8.09 -4.73 14.59
CA GLU A 135 -8.83 -3.56 14.13
C GLU A 135 -9.18 -3.66 12.64
N MET A 136 -8.21 -4.01 11.79
CA MET A 136 -8.42 -4.09 10.34
C MET A 136 -9.41 -5.20 9.99
N SER A 137 -9.37 -6.33 10.70
CA SER A 137 -10.35 -7.40 10.56
C SER A 137 -11.76 -6.95 10.97
N CYS A 138 -11.86 -6.23 12.09
CA CYS A 138 -13.12 -5.72 12.61
C CYS A 138 -13.76 -4.66 11.70
N MET A 139 -12.97 -3.72 11.20
CA MET A 139 -13.43 -2.60 10.37
C MET A 139 -13.58 -2.97 8.89
N ASN A 140 -12.55 -3.56 8.28
CA ASN A 140 -12.45 -3.73 6.83
C ASN A 140 -12.94 -5.09 6.32
N LEU A 141 -13.57 -5.91 7.18
CA LEU A 141 -13.85 -7.33 6.90
C LEU A 141 -12.56 -8.04 6.41
N ALA A 142 -11.41 -7.71 7.00
CA ALA A 142 -10.17 -8.40 6.68
C ALA A 142 -10.19 -9.81 7.32
N PRO A 143 -9.66 -10.84 6.63
CA PRO A 143 -9.37 -12.11 7.27
C PRO A 143 -8.30 -11.87 8.34
N ARG A 144 -8.40 -12.59 9.48
CA ARG A 144 -7.37 -12.56 10.51
C ARG A 144 -6.02 -12.94 9.89
N SER A 145 -5.03 -12.07 10.01
CA SER A 145 -3.68 -12.27 9.47
C SER A 145 -2.87 -13.31 10.26
N ALA A 146 -3.06 -13.38 11.58
CA ALA A 146 -2.34 -14.26 12.48
C ALA A 146 -3.28 -14.98 13.46
N THR A 147 -2.81 -16.09 14.04
CA THR A 147 -3.37 -16.64 15.29
C THR A 147 -2.71 -15.92 16.46
N VAL A 148 -3.51 -15.47 17.43
CA VAL A 148 -3.02 -14.76 18.61
C VAL A 148 -3.22 -15.65 19.82
N ILE A 149 -2.15 -15.89 20.58
CA ILE A 149 -2.11 -16.88 21.67
C ILE A 149 -1.56 -16.19 22.92
N ALA A 150 -2.24 -16.32 24.06
CA ALA A 150 -1.69 -15.90 25.35
C ALA A 150 -0.44 -16.73 25.68
N THR A 151 0.69 -16.07 25.91
CA THR A 151 1.96 -16.71 26.28
C THR A 151 2.20 -16.69 27.78
N GLU A 152 1.48 -15.83 28.50
CA GLU A 152 1.45 -15.79 29.95
C GLU A 152 0.04 -16.00 30.50
N GLY A 153 -0.05 -16.12 31.82
CA GLY A 153 -1.28 -16.36 32.56
C GLY A 153 -1.22 -17.70 33.31
N LEU A 154 -1.55 -17.66 34.61
CA LEU A 154 -1.74 -18.86 35.44
C LEU A 154 -3.24 -19.08 35.64
N ALA A 155 -3.62 -20.26 36.14
CA ALA A 155 -5.02 -20.56 36.46
C ALA A 155 -5.62 -19.55 37.48
N ASP A 156 -4.77 -19.01 38.36
CA ASP A 156 -5.14 -18.04 39.40
C ASP A 156 -4.88 -16.56 38.98
N ASP A 157 -4.19 -16.31 37.85
CA ASP A 157 -3.90 -14.98 37.29
C ASP A 157 -3.94 -15.04 35.75
N PRO A 158 -5.13 -15.03 35.12
CA PRO A 158 -5.27 -15.16 33.67
C PRO A 158 -5.10 -13.82 32.94
N VAL A 159 -4.70 -13.86 31.67
CA VAL A 159 -4.66 -12.68 30.80
C VAL A 159 -6.09 -12.24 30.44
N TYR A 160 -6.46 -11.02 30.82
CA TYR A 160 -7.76 -10.42 30.50
C TYR A 160 -7.69 -9.60 29.20
N MET A 161 -8.74 -9.70 28.38
CA MET A 161 -8.91 -8.92 27.16
C MET A 161 -10.20 -8.09 27.20
N ILE A 162 -10.16 -6.89 26.62
CA ILE A 162 -11.34 -6.06 26.35
C ILE A 162 -11.75 -6.29 24.89
N GLU A 163 -12.87 -6.98 24.66
CA GLU A 163 -13.42 -7.15 23.32
C GLU A 163 -14.17 -5.88 22.87
N MET A 164 -13.90 -5.43 21.64
CA MET A 164 -14.62 -4.32 21.01
C MET A 164 -15.30 -4.79 19.72
N VAL A 165 -16.63 -4.84 19.74
CA VAL A 165 -17.45 -5.09 18.55
C VAL A 165 -17.42 -3.89 17.58
N ARG A 166 -17.63 -4.15 16.28
CA ARG A 166 -17.60 -3.13 15.21
C ARG A 166 -18.33 -1.84 15.59
N ASN A 167 -19.61 -1.92 15.97
CA ASN A 167 -20.41 -0.72 16.25
C ASN A 167 -19.85 0.12 17.41
N ALA A 168 -19.17 -0.49 18.37
CA ALA A 168 -18.50 0.23 19.46
C ALA A 168 -17.22 0.92 18.95
N LEU A 169 -16.43 0.23 18.12
CA LEU A 169 -15.23 0.77 17.48
C LEU A 169 -15.57 1.92 16.51
N ASP A 170 -16.63 1.77 15.70
CA ASP A 170 -17.20 2.81 14.84
C ASP A 170 -17.67 4.03 15.66
N ALA A 171 -18.39 3.82 16.76
CA ALA A 171 -18.87 4.91 17.62
C ALA A 171 -17.71 5.66 18.32
N LEU A 172 -16.69 4.93 18.76
CA LEU A 172 -15.46 5.50 19.33
C LEU A 172 -14.73 6.34 18.27
N ARG A 173 -14.51 5.80 17.05
CA ARG A 173 -13.89 6.54 15.94
C ARG A 173 -14.76 7.71 15.43
N GLY A 174 -16.09 7.62 15.55
CA GLY A 174 -17.01 8.70 15.19
C GLY A 174 -16.93 9.91 16.13
N ASN A 175 -16.61 9.71 17.40
CA ASN A 175 -16.54 10.80 18.38
C ASN A 175 -15.28 11.67 18.13
N ALA A 176 -15.49 12.97 17.88
CA ALA A 176 -14.41 13.91 17.60
C ALA A 176 -13.54 14.22 18.84
N GLU A 177 -14.12 14.21 20.04
CA GLU A 177 -13.40 14.41 21.29
C GLU A 177 -12.59 13.16 21.67
N TYR A 178 -13.16 11.97 21.47
CA TYR A 178 -12.42 10.72 21.61
C TYR A 178 -11.26 10.64 20.62
N ARG A 179 -11.46 10.95 19.32
CA ARG A 179 -10.38 11.06 18.34
C ARG A 179 -9.28 12.01 18.80
N LYS A 180 -9.63 13.25 19.17
CA LYS A 180 -8.65 14.27 19.61
C LYS A 180 -7.87 13.86 20.86
N ARG A 181 -8.51 13.11 21.77
CA ARG A 181 -7.95 12.63 23.04
C ARG A 181 -7.22 11.29 22.90
N MET A 182 -7.58 10.45 21.94
CA MET A 182 -6.76 9.32 21.49
C MET A 182 -5.53 9.87 20.80
N ASP A 183 -5.67 10.73 19.80
CA ASP A 183 -4.59 11.25 18.96
C ASP A 183 -3.37 11.66 19.76
N GLN A 184 -3.52 12.37 20.88
CA GLN A 184 -2.37 12.87 21.62
C GLN A 184 -1.58 11.77 22.36
N THR A 185 -2.24 10.82 23.05
CA THR A 185 -1.57 9.69 23.71
C THR A 185 -1.20 8.56 22.71
N TYR A 186 -2.00 8.39 21.67
CA TYR A 186 -1.83 7.42 20.60
C TYR A 186 -0.68 7.85 19.68
N ARG A 187 -0.60 9.11 19.22
CA ARG A 187 0.53 9.59 18.37
C ARG A 187 1.86 9.38 19.08
N THR A 188 2.00 9.68 20.37
CA THR A 188 3.27 9.43 21.10
C THR A 188 3.61 7.94 21.20
N ARG A 189 2.65 7.07 21.50
CA ARG A 189 2.91 5.60 21.56
C ARG A 189 3.06 4.96 20.17
N VAL A 190 2.48 5.54 19.12
CA VAL A 190 2.39 4.97 17.77
C VAL A 190 3.71 4.80 17.02
N MET A 191 4.79 5.54 17.13
CA MET A 191 5.08 6.79 17.83
C MET A 191 6.40 6.51 18.53
N GLU A 192 6.34 5.61 19.49
CA GLU A 192 7.46 4.82 20.01
C GLU A 192 7.43 3.37 19.47
N THR A 193 6.25 2.80 19.22
CA THR A 193 6.07 1.34 19.06
C THR A 193 5.93 0.85 17.61
N GLN A 194 5.07 1.49 16.79
CA GLN A 194 4.77 1.03 15.42
C GLN A 194 5.59 1.75 14.35
N VAL A 195 5.91 3.04 14.52
CA VAL A 195 6.78 3.78 13.59
C VAL A 195 8.18 3.18 13.57
N ARG A 196 8.70 2.77 14.73
CA ARG A 196 9.97 2.02 14.85
C ARG A 196 9.96 0.70 14.08
N SER A 197 8.81 0.04 14.01
CA SER A 197 8.63 -1.22 13.25
C SER A 197 8.48 -1.01 11.73
N LEU A 198 8.30 0.23 11.24
CA LEU A 198 8.21 0.48 9.80
C LEU A 198 9.58 0.17 9.15
N PRO A 199 9.64 -0.58 8.04
CA PRO A 199 10.89 -1.06 7.45
C PRO A 199 11.94 0.02 7.16
N LEU A 200 11.50 1.26 6.94
CA LEU A 200 12.34 2.43 6.66
C LEU A 200 13.14 2.92 7.88
N PHE A 201 12.60 2.82 9.09
CA PHE A 201 13.17 3.47 10.30
C PHE A 201 13.91 2.50 11.22
N ARG A 202 13.83 1.20 10.97
CA ARG A 202 14.45 0.13 11.78
C ARG A 202 15.97 0.23 11.97
N VAL A 203 16.66 0.96 11.09
CA VAL A 203 18.13 1.13 11.11
C VAL A 203 18.60 2.34 11.94
N LEU A 204 17.66 3.13 12.47
CA LEU A 204 17.94 4.28 13.33
C LEU A 204 18.29 3.83 14.74
N THR A 205 19.20 4.56 15.38
CA THR A 205 19.46 4.42 16.82
C THR A 205 18.30 5.00 17.65
N ASP A 206 18.23 4.69 18.94
CA ASP A 206 17.21 5.26 19.83
C ASP A 206 17.20 6.81 19.82
N ASP A 207 18.39 7.42 19.84
CA ASP A 207 18.54 8.89 19.79
C ASP A 207 18.06 9.48 18.45
N GLU A 208 18.42 8.85 17.33
CA GLU A 208 17.97 9.25 15.99
C GLU A 208 16.46 9.08 15.81
N TYR A 209 15.91 8.02 16.40
CA TYR A 209 14.49 7.72 16.38
C TYR A 209 13.68 8.74 17.19
N ASN A 210 14.10 9.03 18.42
CA ASN A 210 13.45 10.04 19.27
C ASN A 210 13.48 11.42 18.61
N TRP A 211 14.62 11.81 18.03
CA TRP A 211 14.76 13.03 17.25
C TRP A 211 13.82 13.10 16.04
N LEU A 212 13.62 11.98 15.34
CA LEU A 212 12.69 11.90 14.21
C LEU A 212 11.23 11.96 14.67
N ALA A 213 10.90 11.33 15.80
CA ALA A 213 9.56 11.28 16.35
C ALA A 213 9.00 12.67 16.70
N GLU A 214 9.86 13.57 17.17
CA GLU A 214 9.50 14.98 17.42
C GLU A 214 9.18 15.79 16.14
N LYS A 215 9.51 15.28 14.94
CA LYS A 215 9.57 16.03 13.69
C LYS A 215 8.63 15.57 12.57
N VAL A 216 7.94 14.44 12.74
CA VAL A 216 6.99 13.91 11.74
C VAL A 216 5.55 14.12 12.16
N GLU A 217 4.64 14.09 11.19
CA GLU A 217 3.23 14.40 11.39
C GLU A 217 2.35 13.23 10.96
N LEU A 218 1.46 12.75 11.84
CA LEU A 218 0.41 11.80 11.44
C LEU A 218 -0.72 12.57 10.71
N VAL A 219 -0.95 12.22 9.46
CA VAL A 219 -2.01 12.76 8.61
C VAL A 219 -3.05 11.67 8.28
N GLU A 220 -4.28 12.10 8.00
CA GLU A 220 -5.39 11.23 7.60
C GLU A 220 -5.97 11.75 6.27
N PHE A 221 -6.21 10.83 5.34
CA PHE A 221 -6.85 11.06 4.05
C PHE A 221 -8.16 10.28 3.97
N ALA A 222 -9.20 10.91 3.43
CA ALA A 222 -10.48 10.27 3.14
C ALA A 222 -10.42 9.42 1.87
N ALA A 223 -11.49 8.65 1.65
CA ALA A 223 -11.68 7.84 0.46
C ALA A 223 -11.67 8.70 -0.82
N GLY A 224 -10.71 8.50 -1.72
CA GLY A 224 -10.61 9.21 -2.99
C GLY A 224 -9.73 10.48 -2.98
N ASP A 225 -9.23 10.90 -1.82
CA ASP A 225 -8.35 12.08 -1.69
C ASP A 225 -7.05 11.93 -2.51
N VAL A 226 -6.55 13.04 -3.06
CA VAL A 226 -5.31 13.04 -3.84
C VAL A 226 -4.13 13.47 -2.97
N ILE A 227 -3.34 12.49 -2.52
CA ILE A 227 -2.18 12.69 -1.63
C ILE A 227 -1.12 13.57 -2.31
N PHE A 228 -0.82 13.30 -3.58
CA PHE A 228 -0.08 14.20 -4.49
C PHE A 228 -0.24 13.72 -5.94
N ASP A 229 -0.01 14.61 -6.90
CA ASP A 229 -0.07 14.31 -8.33
C ASP A 229 1.28 13.93 -8.94
N GLU A 230 1.25 13.20 -10.05
CA GLU A 230 2.32 13.16 -11.05
C GLU A 230 2.62 14.57 -11.60
N HIS A 231 3.89 14.87 -11.88
CA HIS A 231 4.38 16.19 -12.33
C HIS A 231 4.17 17.35 -11.34
N ASP A 232 3.85 17.05 -10.09
CA ASP A 232 3.89 18.02 -9.01
C ASP A 232 5.35 18.35 -8.65
N SER A 233 5.72 19.62 -8.82
CA SER A 233 7.05 20.16 -8.46
C SER A 233 7.18 20.53 -6.98
N SER A 234 6.09 20.49 -6.20
CA SER A 234 6.07 20.92 -4.80
C SER A 234 6.42 19.78 -3.82
N ALA A 235 7.31 18.86 -4.21
CA ALA A 235 7.70 17.67 -3.45
C ALA A 235 8.46 18.02 -2.15
N ASP A 236 7.73 18.55 -1.17
CA ASP A 236 8.20 19.07 0.12
C ASP A 236 8.16 18.02 1.25
N CYS A 237 7.60 16.84 0.96
CA CYS A 237 7.42 15.76 1.91
C CYS A 237 7.28 14.39 1.22
N CYS A 238 7.46 13.33 2.00
CA CYS A 238 7.05 11.98 1.64
C CYS A 238 6.18 11.40 2.76
N TYR A 239 5.51 10.29 2.46
CA TYR A 239 4.56 9.66 3.39
C TYR A 239 4.90 8.19 3.56
N VAL A 240 4.87 7.68 4.79
CA VAL A 240 4.86 6.22 5.04
C VAL A 240 3.44 5.82 5.42
N VAL A 241 2.84 4.91 4.65
CA VAL A 241 1.46 4.45 4.91
C VAL A 241 1.45 3.66 6.23
N ARG A 242 0.52 4.01 7.12
CA ARG A 242 0.31 3.33 8.41
C ARG A 242 -0.89 2.39 8.33
N THR A 243 -2.03 2.90 7.85
CA THR A 243 -3.27 2.15 7.68
C THR A 243 -3.94 2.51 6.36
N GLY A 244 -4.81 1.64 5.85
CA GLY A 244 -5.44 1.79 4.54
C GLY A 244 -4.50 1.42 3.38
N VAL A 245 -4.88 1.84 2.17
CA VAL A 245 -4.17 1.54 0.92
C VAL A 245 -4.08 2.80 0.07
N VAL A 246 -2.93 3.05 -0.55
CA VAL A 246 -2.73 4.13 -1.52
C VAL A 246 -2.54 3.55 -2.91
N LYS A 247 -3.35 3.98 -3.88
CA LYS A 247 -3.17 3.60 -5.29
C LYS A 247 -2.15 4.53 -5.94
N VAL A 248 -1.03 3.97 -6.39
CA VAL A 248 0.03 4.70 -7.10
C VAL A 248 -0.18 4.51 -8.60
N SER A 249 -0.44 5.60 -9.33
CA SER A 249 -0.75 5.55 -10.77
C SER A 249 0.03 6.58 -11.57
N GLN A 250 0.53 6.16 -12.73
CA GLN A 250 1.10 7.02 -13.76
C GLN A 250 0.08 7.30 -14.87
N ASN A 251 0.31 8.39 -15.59
CA ASN A 251 -0.48 8.86 -16.72
C ASN A 251 -1.97 9.02 -16.37
N LEU A 252 -2.28 9.50 -15.15
CA LEU A 252 -3.64 9.94 -14.80
C LEU A 252 -4.00 11.27 -15.50
N GLY A 253 -2.97 11.97 -16.01
CA GLY A 253 -3.09 13.09 -16.94
C GLY A 253 -3.70 14.36 -16.35
N CYS A 254 -3.66 14.53 -15.02
CA CYS A 254 -4.15 15.73 -14.36
C CYS A 254 -3.20 16.92 -14.60
N LEU A 255 -1.95 16.83 -14.14
CA LEU A 255 -0.98 17.91 -14.28
C LEU A 255 -0.14 17.82 -15.57
N LEU A 256 0.56 18.91 -15.89
CA LEU A 256 1.45 19.03 -17.05
C LEU A 256 2.89 18.66 -16.67
N GLY A 257 3.44 17.66 -17.34
CA GLY A 257 4.87 17.38 -17.42
C GLY A 257 5.56 18.19 -18.53
N ASP A 258 6.89 18.16 -18.63
CA ASP A 258 7.59 18.92 -19.66
C ASP A 258 7.26 18.44 -21.09
N SER A 259 6.95 17.14 -21.27
CA SER A 259 6.51 16.56 -22.55
C SER A 259 5.06 16.90 -22.94
N GLU A 260 4.29 17.49 -22.03
CA GLU A 260 2.89 17.85 -22.24
C GLU A 260 2.73 19.25 -22.86
N LEU A 261 3.79 20.05 -22.86
CA LEU A 261 3.84 21.37 -23.50
C LEU A 261 4.35 21.20 -24.94
N LEU A 262 3.43 21.22 -25.91
CA LEU A 262 3.73 20.92 -27.31
C LEU A 262 4.33 22.13 -28.04
N ASP A 263 3.57 23.22 -28.11
CA ASP A 263 4.00 24.50 -28.68
C ASP A 263 3.81 25.60 -27.62
N PHE A 264 4.92 26.07 -27.05
CA PHE A 264 4.88 27.05 -25.97
C PHE A 264 4.49 28.47 -26.46
N ASP A 265 4.74 28.79 -27.73
CA ASP A 265 4.42 30.09 -28.30
C ASP A 265 2.95 30.13 -28.76
N ALA A 266 2.39 28.98 -29.18
CA ALA A 266 0.94 28.80 -29.26
C ALA A 266 0.29 28.89 -27.87
N LEU A 267 0.80 28.15 -26.87
CA LEU A 267 0.27 28.16 -25.50
C LEU A 267 0.14 29.59 -24.93
N CYS A 268 1.19 30.42 -25.03
CA CYS A 268 1.13 31.80 -24.54
C CYS A 268 0.10 32.66 -25.30
N ARG A 269 -0.09 32.45 -26.61
CA ARG A 269 -1.10 33.18 -27.39
C ARG A 269 -2.52 32.72 -27.06
N GLU A 270 -2.73 31.41 -26.93
CA GLU A 270 -4.00 30.79 -26.53
C GLU A 270 -4.42 31.23 -25.11
N LEU A 271 -3.50 31.15 -24.14
CA LEU A 271 -3.71 31.70 -22.80
C LEU A 271 -4.03 33.19 -22.83
N LYS A 272 -3.32 34.01 -23.63
CA LYS A 272 -3.60 35.45 -23.70
C LYS A 272 -4.98 35.74 -24.30
N ALA A 273 -5.46 34.95 -25.26
CA ALA A 273 -6.79 35.09 -25.83
C ALA A 273 -7.91 34.93 -24.77
N CYS A 274 -7.67 34.16 -23.70
CA CYS A 274 -8.61 34.01 -22.59
C CYS A 274 -8.94 35.35 -21.90
N SER A 275 -8.02 36.32 -21.91
CA SER A 275 -8.25 37.65 -21.30
C SER A 275 -9.35 38.49 -21.97
N THR A 276 -9.81 38.10 -23.16
CA THR A 276 -10.93 38.72 -23.90
C THR A 276 -11.89 37.66 -24.46
N GLY A 277 -11.91 36.47 -23.87
CA GLY A 277 -12.70 35.32 -24.34
C GLY A 277 -14.12 35.27 -23.78
N THR A 278 -14.65 34.06 -23.60
CA THR A 278 -15.92 33.81 -22.90
C THR A 278 -15.83 34.25 -21.43
N ALA A 279 -16.97 34.39 -20.75
CA ALA A 279 -16.99 34.72 -19.32
C ALA A 279 -16.18 33.73 -18.46
N ALA A 280 -16.21 32.43 -18.81
CA ALA A 280 -15.41 31.39 -18.17
C ALA A 280 -13.90 31.54 -18.46
N ALA A 281 -13.52 31.91 -19.69
CA ALA A 281 -12.12 32.10 -20.06
C ALA A 281 -11.50 33.34 -19.41
N VAL A 282 -12.25 34.45 -19.33
CA VAL A 282 -11.84 35.68 -18.63
C VAL A 282 -11.70 35.41 -17.13
N LYS A 283 -12.58 34.61 -16.54
CA LYS A 283 -12.50 34.20 -15.14
C LYS A 283 -11.24 33.37 -14.86
N PHE A 284 -10.97 32.36 -15.69
CA PHE A 284 -9.72 31.59 -15.65
C PHE A 284 -8.49 32.50 -15.73
N TRP A 285 -8.44 33.42 -16.71
CA TRP A 285 -7.32 34.35 -16.86
C TRP A 285 -7.07 35.17 -15.58
N ASN A 286 -8.13 35.64 -14.93
CA ASN A 286 -8.05 36.44 -13.71
C ASN A 286 -7.63 35.63 -12.46
N GLU A 287 -7.72 34.30 -12.47
CA GLU A 287 -7.19 33.43 -11.40
C GLU A 287 -5.69 33.14 -11.55
N LEU A 288 -5.09 33.38 -12.73
CA LEU A 288 -3.64 33.26 -12.92
C LEU A 288 -2.89 34.37 -12.17
N SER A 289 -1.70 34.05 -11.65
CA SER A 289 -0.89 35.04 -10.91
C SER A 289 -0.44 36.19 -11.83
N ALA A 290 -0.23 37.38 -11.26
CA ALA A 290 0.20 38.55 -12.01
C ALA A 290 1.54 38.32 -12.75
N GLU A 291 2.48 37.60 -12.14
CA GLU A 291 3.76 37.21 -12.76
C GLU A 291 3.53 36.30 -13.98
N SER A 292 2.56 35.40 -13.89
CA SER A 292 2.17 34.49 -14.97
C SER A 292 1.54 35.26 -16.13
N GLN A 293 0.59 36.16 -15.84
CA GLN A 293 -0.03 37.03 -16.83
C GLN A 293 1.00 37.90 -17.56
N ILE A 294 1.94 38.53 -16.83
CA ILE A 294 3.03 39.35 -17.40
C ILE A 294 3.97 38.49 -18.27
N LEU A 295 4.32 37.28 -17.82
CA LEU A 295 5.15 36.35 -18.58
C LEU A 295 4.49 35.95 -19.90
N ILE A 296 3.21 35.57 -19.85
CA ILE A 296 2.39 35.21 -21.01
C ILE A 296 2.30 36.39 -21.97
N GLU A 297 1.98 37.59 -21.49
CA GLU A 297 1.87 38.79 -22.32
C GLU A 297 3.16 39.17 -23.02
N ARG A 298 4.32 39.03 -22.36
CA ARG A 298 5.61 39.28 -22.97
C ARG A 298 5.86 38.32 -24.12
N ILE A 299 5.69 37.02 -23.87
CA ILE A 299 5.99 35.97 -24.87
C ILE A 299 4.98 35.99 -26.03
N ALA A 300 3.70 36.26 -25.77
CA ALA A 300 2.69 36.43 -26.82
C ALA A 300 2.94 37.66 -27.72
N LYS A 301 3.72 38.65 -27.26
CA LYS A 301 4.08 39.87 -28.02
C LYS A 301 5.43 39.76 -28.73
N SER A 302 6.32 38.84 -28.33
CA SER A 302 7.66 38.70 -28.91
C SER A 302 7.90 37.30 -29.46
N ASN A 303 8.29 37.20 -30.74
CA ASN A 303 8.74 35.95 -31.41
C ASN A 303 10.11 35.46 -30.89
N THR A 304 10.34 35.54 -29.59
CA THR A 304 11.56 35.16 -28.89
C THR A 304 11.42 33.75 -28.36
N VAL A 305 12.35 32.87 -28.72
CA VAL A 305 12.40 31.50 -28.20
C VAL A 305 12.36 31.52 -26.66
N PRO A 306 11.35 30.90 -26.01
CA PRO A 306 11.24 30.89 -24.55
C PRO A 306 12.39 30.14 -23.89
N GLY A 307 12.98 30.74 -22.85
CA GLY A 307 14.00 30.07 -22.03
C GLY A 307 13.41 28.91 -21.24
N SER A 308 14.20 27.87 -20.97
CA SER A 308 13.78 26.69 -20.18
C SER A 308 13.17 27.07 -18.82
N LEU A 309 13.76 28.05 -18.13
CA LEU A 309 13.25 28.58 -16.87
C LEU A 309 11.85 29.20 -17.01
N GLN A 310 11.58 29.94 -18.09
CA GLN A 310 10.27 30.54 -18.35
C GLN A 310 9.21 29.46 -18.59
N ARG A 311 9.57 28.39 -19.32
CA ARG A 311 8.69 27.24 -19.54
C ARG A 311 8.33 26.56 -18.22
N GLN A 312 9.33 26.29 -17.38
CA GLN A 312 9.14 25.67 -16.07
C GLN A 312 8.31 26.54 -15.11
N MET A 313 8.52 27.87 -15.11
CA MET A 313 7.72 28.81 -14.31
C MET A 313 6.23 28.76 -14.71
N LEU A 314 5.92 28.84 -16.00
CA LEU A 314 4.52 28.79 -16.46
C LEU A 314 3.89 27.41 -16.20
N ARG A 315 4.63 26.30 -16.45
CA ARG A 315 4.17 24.93 -16.13
C ARG A 315 3.76 24.80 -14.67
N ARG A 316 4.60 25.27 -13.75
CA ARG A 316 4.34 25.24 -12.30
C ARG A 316 3.16 26.11 -11.91
N ALA A 317 2.99 27.29 -12.52
CA ALA A 317 1.83 28.15 -12.27
C ALA A 317 0.51 27.50 -12.71
N LEU A 318 0.48 26.89 -13.91
CA LEU A 318 -0.69 26.17 -14.43
C LEU A 318 -1.00 24.92 -13.58
N ASN A 319 0.01 24.14 -13.20
CA ASN A 319 -0.17 22.98 -12.32
C ASN A 319 -0.76 23.39 -10.96
N LYS A 320 -0.20 24.43 -10.32
CA LYS A 320 -0.72 24.97 -9.07
C LYS A 320 -2.17 25.47 -9.21
N TRP A 321 -2.50 26.15 -10.30
CA TRP A 321 -3.87 26.56 -10.60
C TRP A 321 -4.81 25.35 -10.71
N MET A 322 -4.44 24.30 -11.46
CA MET A 322 -5.26 23.08 -11.60
C MET A 322 -5.49 22.37 -10.26
N GLN A 323 -4.49 22.37 -9.36
CA GLN A 323 -4.60 21.77 -8.02
C GLN A 323 -5.50 22.58 -7.08
N SER A 324 -5.40 23.91 -7.07
CA SER A 324 -6.04 24.76 -6.06
C SER A 324 -7.32 25.48 -6.49
N SER A 325 -7.58 25.62 -7.79
CA SER A 325 -8.73 26.39 -8.28
C SER A 325 -10.06 25.69 -8.01
N LYS A 326 -11.00 26.47 -7.45
CA LYS A 326 -12.41 26.10 -7.26
C LYS A 326 -13.33 26.74 -8.30
N ILE A 327 -12.82 27.04 -9.50
CA ILE A 327 -13.58 27.72 -10.55
C ILE A 327 -14.90 27.00 -10.90
N HIS A 328 -14.93 25.66 -10.83
CA HIS A 328 -16.12 24.82 -11.03
C HIS A 328 -17.34 25.31 -10.22
N ALA A 329 -17.17 25.52 -8.90
CA ALA A 329 -18.22 25.95 -7.97
C ALA A 329 -18.74 27.38 -8.24
N THR A 330 -18.13 28.08 -9.18
CA THR A 330 -18.46 29.45 -9.57
C THR A 330 -18.90 29.58 -11.02
N LEU A 331 -18.94 28.47 -11.77
CA LEU A 331 -19.34 28.39 -13.18
C LEU A 331 -20.62 27.57 -13.39
N GLY A 332 -20.96 26.65 -12.48
CA GLY A 332 -22.22 25.90 -12.48
C GLY A 332 -22.48 25.23 -11.13
N SER A 333 -23.75 25.01 -10.80
CA SER A 333 -24.14 24.28 -9.58
C SER A 333 -24.25 22.77 -9.83
N THR A 334 -24.59 22.40 -11.06
CA THR A 334 -24.59 21.01 -11.54
C THR A 334 -23.54 20.79 -12.64
N THR A 335 -23.18 19.53 -12.87
CA THR A 335 -22.23 19.11 -13.91
C THR A 335 -22.68 19.52 -15.31
N ASP A 336 -23.97 19.36 -15.64
CA ASP A 336 -24.51 19.76 -16.95
C ASP A 336 -24.48 21.28 -17.16
N GLU A 337 -24.88 22.07 -16.15
CA GLU A 337 -24.75 23.54 -16.18
C GLU A 337 -23.30 23.95 -16.43
N LEU A 338 -22.37 23.32 -15.71
CA LEU A 338 -20.95 23.61 -15.76
C LEU A 338 -20.34 23.29 -17.13
N ILE A 339 -20.72 22.17 -17.74
CA ILE A 339 -20.28 21.77 -19.10
C ILE A 339 -20.75 22.79 -20.13
N VAL A 340 -22.02 23.23 -20.07
CA VAL A 340 -22.58 24.22 -21.00
C VAL A 340 -21.93 25.59 -20.79
N ASN A 341 -21.84 26.07 -19.55
CA ASN A 341 -21.28 27.39 -19.23
C ASN A 341 -19.77 27.51 -19.52
N SER A 342 -19.08 26.38 -19.67
CA SER A 342 -17.63 26.30 -19.95
C SER A 342 -17.30 25.96 -21.42
N ASP A 343 -18.31 25.81 -22.28
CA ASP A 343 -18.17 25.39 -23.68
C ASP A 343 -17.44 24.02 -23.84
N LEU A 344 -17.80 23.06 -23.00
CA LEU A 344 -17.19 21.72 -22.91
C LEU A 344 -18.10 20.60 -23.43
N SER A 345 -19.12 20.90 -24.23
CA SER A 345 -20.11 19.90 -24.67
C SER A 345 -19.49 18.72 -25.43
N GLN A 346 -18.42 18.95 -26.22
CA GLN A 346 -17.62 17.91 -26.87
C GLN A 346 -16.88 16.96 -25.91
N TYR A 347 -16.80 17.30 -24.62
CA TYR A 347 -16.15 16.52 -23.57
C TYR A 347 -17.14 15.87 -22.59
N ALA A 348 -18.46 15.97 -22.80
CA ALA A 348 -19.49 15.51 -21.85
C ALA A 348 -19.28 14.06 -21.35
N ALA A 349 -18.88 13.15 -22.24
CA ALA A 349 -18.59 11.75 -21.89
C ALA A 349 -17.42 11.54 -20.90
N LEU A 350 -16.57 12.56 -20.67
CA LEU A 350 -15.52 12.52 -19.64
C LEU A 350 -16.05 12.79 -18.23
N PHE A 351 -17.30 13.26 -18.12
CA PHE A 351 -17.94 13.68 -16.88
C PHE A 351 -19.15 12.80 -16.50
N GLU A 352 -19.43 11.73 -17.24
CA GLU A 352 -20.60 10.85 -17.04
C GLU A 352 -20.61 10.17 -15.65
N ASP A 353 -19.43 9.83 -15.12
CA ASP A 353 -19.24 9.22 -13.79
C ASP A 353 -19.17 10.26 -12.63
N PHE A 354 -19.21 11.57 -12.93
CA PHE A 354 -18.98 12.61 -11.91
C PHE A 354 -20.22 12.82 -11.03
N GLN A 355 -20.02 13.33 -9.82
CA GLN A 355 -21.16 13.76 -8.98
C GLN A 355 -21.99 14.86 -9.65
N GLU A 356 -23.31 14.79 -9.52
CA GLU A 356 -24.24 15.74 -10.17
C GLU A 356 -24.01 17.18 -9.69
N LYS A 357 -23.75 17.37 -8.39
CA LYS A 357 -23.51 18.69 -7.78
C LYS A 357 -22.03 19.02 -7.73
N THR A 358 -21.65 20.16 -8.28
CA THR A 358 -20.24 20.59 -8.36
C THR A 358 -19.60 20.86 -7.00
N GLY A 359 -20.40 21.19 -5.98
CA GLY A 359 -19.93 21.39 -4.60
C GLY A 359 -19.68 20.09 -3.81
N GLU A 360 -20.13 18.94 -4.33
CA GLU A 360 -19.91 17.60 -3.76
C GLU A 360 -18.78 16.84 -4.49
N TRP A 361 -18.15 17.48 -5.49
CA TRP A 361 -17.04 16.93 -6.27
C TRP A 361 -15.82 16.60 -5.40
N TRP A 362 -15.23 15.45 -5.68
CA TRP A 362 -13.94 15.02 -5.14
C TRP A 362 -12.81 15.87 -5.73
N GLU A 363 -11.70 15.94 -4.99
CA GLU A 363 -10.53 16.71 -5.42
C GLU A 363 -9.99 16.27 -6.79
N LEU A 364 -10.05 14.96 -7.09
CA LEU A 364 -9.66 14.44 -8.39
C LEU A 364 -10.60 14.89 -9.52
N GLU A 365 -11.92 14.93 -9.28
CA GLU A 365 -12.92 15.41 -10.25
C GLU A 365 -12.65 16.89 -10.58
N VAL A 366 -12.43 17.72 -9.56
CA VAL A 366 -12.05 19.14 -9.71
C VAL A 366 -10.77 19.30 -10.54
N ARG A 367 -9.71 18.53 -10.23
CA ARG A 367 -8.43 18.59 -10.96
C ARG A 367 -8.59 18.13 -12.43
N ILE A 368 -9.40 17.11 -12.70
CA ILE A 368 -9.71 16.66 -14.06
C ILE A 368 -10.47 17.73 -14.84
N PHE A 369 -11.50 18.35 -14.23
CA PHE A 369 -12.24 19.45 -14.86
C PHE A 369 -11.32 20.64 -15.20
N ASN A 370 -10.50 21.08 -14.23
CA ASN A 370 -9.55 22.17 -14.45
C ASN A 370 -8.58 21.87 -15.62
N ARG A 371 -8.13 20.62 -15.75
CA ARG A 371 -7.30 20.17 -16.89
C ARG A 371 -8.06 20.18 -18.22
N VAL A 372 -9.28 19.66 -18.27
CA VAL A 372 -10.11 19.66 -19.50
C VAL A 372 -10.46 21.10 -19.93
N LEU A 373 -10.72 22.00 -18.98
CA LEU A 373 -10.94 23.42 -19.25
C LEU A 373 -9.70 24.07 -19.91
N LEU A 374 -8.50 23.79 -19.38
CA LEU A 374 -7.24 24.25 -19.96
C LEU A 374 -6.99 23.68 -21.36
N GLU A 375 -7.36 22.43 -21.62
CA GLU A 375 -7.27 21.80 -22.95
C GLU A 375 -8.23 22.40 -23.98
N ASN A 376 -9.40 22.85 -23.53
CA ASN A 376 -10.35 23.57 -24.39
C ASN A 376 -9.80 24.93 -24.80
N TYR A 377 -9.15 25.64 -23.87
CA TYR A 377 -8.56 26.95 -24.13
C TYR A 377 -7.23 26.90 -24.88
N CYS A 378 -6.43 25.85 -24.69
CA CYS A 378 -5.07 25.73 -25.25
C CYS A 378 -4.87 24.45 -26.09
N PRO A 379 -5.69 24.21 -27.13
CA PRO A 379 -5.72 22.95 -27.87
C PRO A 379 -4.46 22.68 -28.71
N THR A 380 -3.66 23.72 -29.02
CA THR A 380 -2.38 23.58 -29.72
C THR A 380 -1.21 23.54 -28.73
N GLY A 381 -1.29 24.33 -27.66
CA GLY A 381 -0.22 24.52 -26.71
C GLY A 381 0.05 23.33 -25.79
N ILE A 382 -0.99 22.58 -25.41
CA ILE A 382 -0.86 21.40 -24.55
C ILE A 382 -1.38 20.10 -25.17
N ARG A 383 -0.80 18.99 -24.74
CA ARG A 383 -1.27 17.64 -25.08
C ARG A 383 -2.59 17.34 -24.36
N LYS A 384 -3.55 16.79 -25.11
CA LYS A 384 -4.84 16.35 -24.59
C LYS A 384 -4.69 15.18 -23.61
N ARG A 385 -5.35 15.23 -22.46
CA ARG A 385 -5.33 14.22 -21.39
C ARG A 385 -5.75 12.85 -21.91
N ALA A 386 -6.69 12.76 -22.85
CA ALA A 386 -7.08 11.50 -23.47
C ALA A 386 -5.89 10.75 -24.12
N ALA A 387 -4.92 11.48 -24.70
CA ALA A 387 -3.73 10.86 -25.27
C ALA A 387 -2.77 10.30 -24.20
N VAL A 388 -2.70 10.94 -23.04
CA VAL A 388 -1.91 10.48 -21.86
C VAL A 388 -2.58 9.28 -21.20
N MET A 389 -3.90 9.34 -21.01
CA MET A 389 -4.70 8.29 -20.37
C MET A 389 -4.61 6.94 -21.10
N ASN A 390 -4.29 6.91 -22.39
CA ASN A 390 -4.02 5.68 -23.14
C ASN A 390 -2.82 4.88 -22.62
N SER A 391 -1.87 5.51 -21.92
CA SER A 391 -0.77 4.85 -21.22
C SER A 391 -0.94 4.85 -19.69
N ARG A 392 -2.18 5.05 -19.18
CA ARG A 392 -2.50 4.97 -17.76
C ARG A 392 -2.13 3.60 -17.19
N ARG A 393 -1.33 3.61 -16.12
CA ARG A 393 -0.90 2.38 -15.44
C ARG A 393 -0.94 2.58 -13.94
N THR A 394 -1.53 1.64 -13.22
CA THR A 394 -1.32 1.53 -11.77
C THR A 394 0.01 0.83 -11.56
N LEU A 395 0.94 1.50 -10.89
CA LEU A 395 2.26 0.95 -10.59
C LEU A 395 2.16 -0.09 -9.46
N SER A 396 1.58 0.34 -8.34
CA SER A 396 1.39 -0.46 -7.13
C SER A 396 0.19 0.03 -6.32
N TYR A 397 -0.18 -0.77 -5.33
CA TYR A 397 -1.00 -0.36 -4.20
C TYR A 397 -0.08 -0.34 -2.98
N ALA A 398 0.30 0.85 -2.52
CA ALA A 398 1.14 1.01 -1.33
C ALA A 398 0.30 0.78 -0.06
N SER A 399 0.84 0.00 0.86
CA SER A 399 0.19 -0.48 2.08
C SER A 399 1.05 -0.21 3.32
N ARG A 400 0.61 -0.62 4.51
CA ARG A 400 1.33 -0.42 5.78
C ARG A 400 2.83 -0.70 5.64
N GLY A 401 3.66 0.25 6.05
CA GLY A 401 5.12 0.14 5.99
C GLY A 401 5.76 0.69 4.71
N GLU A 402 4.99 0.88 3.63
CA GLU A 402 5.52 1.39 2.37
C GLU A 402 5.58 2.92 2.34
N ILE A 403 6.75 3.44 1.95
CA ILE A 403 6.95 4.85 1.67
C ILE A 403 6.49 5.22 0.26
N ILE A 404 5.95 6.42 0.10
CA ILE A 404 5.57 7.03 -1.18
C ILE A 404 6.11 8.45 -1.31
N GLY A 405 6.52 8.82 -2.52
CA GLY A 405 6.96 10.17 -2.88
C GLY A 405 8.41 10.52 -2.53
N GLU A 406 9.16 9.60 -1.91
CA GLU A 406 10.54 9.82 -1.47
C GLU A 406 11.50 10.15 -2.61
N ILE A 407 11.37 9.51 -3.78
CA ILE A 407 12.26 9.76 -4.94
C ILE A 407 12.27 11.25 -5.30
N ALA A 408 11.10 11.88 -5.39
CA ALA A 408 10.97 13.29 -5.74
C ALA A 408 11.66 14.21 -4.70
N VAL A 409 11.47 13.92 -3.41
CA VAL A 409 12.08 14.66 -2.29
C VAL A 409 13.60 14.52 -2.28
N LEU A 410 14.09 13.29 -2.47
CA LEU A 410 15.51 12.94 -2.37
C LEU A 410 16.29 13.44 -3.59
N CYS A 411 15.73 13.27 -4.79
CA CYS A 411 16.36 13.65 -6.05
C CYS A 411 16.07 15.10 -6.46
N LYS A 412 15.15 15.79 -5.77
CA LYS A 412 14.66 17.15 -6.09
C LYS A 412 14.07 17.23 -7.50
N GLU A 413 13.33 16.18 -7.84
CA GLU A 413 12.64 15.96 -9.12
C GLU A 413 11.13 16.18 -8.91
N ASP A 414 10.38 16.40 -10.00
CA ASP A 414 8.91 16.38 -9.93
C ASP A 414 8.42 14.96 -9.55
N ARG A 415 7.24 14.84 -8.93
CA ARG A 415 6.62 13.54 -8.65
C ARG A 415 6.45 12.71 -9.93
N SER A 416 6.83 11.43 -9.88
CA SER A 416 6.75 10.49 -11.02
C SER A 416 5.43 9.71 -11.13
N ALA A 417 4.48 9.91 -10.20
CA ALA A 417 3.17 9.25 -10.19
C ALA A 417 2.18 10.00 -9.27
N THR A 418 0.87 9.92 -9.57
CA THR A 418 -0.21 10.37 -8.69
C THR A 418 -0.49 9.29 -7.64
N CYS A 419 -0.65 9.70 -6.38
CA CYS A 419 -1.03 8.84 -5.27
C CYS A 419 -2.42 9.21 -4.76
N LEU A 420 -3.34 8.23 -4.77
CA LEU A 420 -4.74 8.39 -4.33
C LEU A 420 -4.99 7.55 -3.09
N ALA A 421 -5.65 8.12 -2.08
CA ALA A 421 -6.17 7.34 -0.94
C ALA A 421 -7.27 6.41 -1.44
N PHE A 422 -7.02 5.10 -1.42
CA PHE A 422 -7.81 4.11 -2.15
C PHE A 422 -8.65 3.26 -1.20
N THR A 423 -9.91 3.04 -1.59
CA THR A 423 -10.84 2.19 -0.84
C THR A 423 -11.23 0.95 -1.63
N HIS A 424 -11.45 -0.14 -0.91
CA HIS A 424 -11.97 -1.35 -1.52
C HIS A 424 -13.39 -1.13 -2.05
N PRO A 425 -13.66 -1.36 -3.35
CA PRO A 425 -15.03 -1.63 -3.78
C PRO A 425 -15.50 -2.91 -3.06
N SER A 426 -16.68 -2.85 -2.45
CA SER A 426 -17.28 -3.98 -1.74
C SER A 426 -17.57 -5.12 -2.74
N SER A 427 -17.16 -6.34 -2.37
CA SER A 427 -17.16 -7.51 -3.24
C SER A 427 -18.54 -7.78 -3.86
N GLY A 428 -18.61 -7.74 -5.20
CA GLY A 428 -19.80 -8.11 -5.98
C GLY A 428 -20.65 -6.95 -6.52
N GLN A 429 -20.31 -5.69 -6.23
CA GLN A 429 -20.98 -4.56 -6.89
C GLN A 429 -20.23 -4.14 -8.17
N LYS A 430 -21.01 -3.82 -9.23
CA LYS A 430 -20.49 -3.07 -10.39
C LYS A 430 -19.89 -1.75 -9.90
N ALA A 431 -18.96 -1.17 -10.68
CA ALA A 431 -18.23 0.07 -10.43
C ALA A 431 -18.93 0.98 -9.40
N ALA A 432 -18.32 1.10 -8.22
CA ALA A 432 -19.02 1.49 -7.00
C ALA A 432 -19.66 2.88 -7.09
N THR A 433 -20.99 2.92 -7.25
CA THR A 433 -21.78 4.12 -6.96
C THR A 433 -21.58 4.48 -5.48
N GLN A 434 -21.24 5.75 -5.19
CA GLN A 434 -20.67 6.18 -3.90
C GLN A 434 -21.45 5.76 -2.64
N ALA A 435 -22.76 5.54 -2.73
CA ALA A 435 -23.66 5.19 -1.63
C ALA A 435 -23.29 3.90 -0.83
N ASN A 436 -22.47 3.00 -1.39
CA ASN A 436 -22.11 1.71 -0.76
C ASN A 436 -20.61 1.55 -0.45
N LEU A 437 -19.81 2.62 -0.58
CA LEU A 437 -18.41 2.59 -0.14
C LEU A 437 -18.34 2.65 1.39
N ILE A 438 -17.72 1.64 2.01
CA ILE A 438 -17.26 1.77 3.39
C ILE A 438 -16.15 2.83 3.36
N PRO A 439 -16.26 3.95 4.11
CA PRO A 439 -15.27 5.02 4.08
C PRO A 439 -13.99 4.58 4.78
N GLN A 440 -13.15 3.84 4.05
CA GLN A 440 -11.80 3.52 4.48
C GLN A 440 -10.94 4.77 4.38
N ARG A 441 -10.39 5.17 5.53
CA ARG A 441 -9.44 6.27 5.63
C ARG A 441 -8.02 5.72 5.54
N VAL A 442 -7.13 6.48 4.92
CA VAL A 442 -5.70 6.18 4.86
C VAL A 442 -5.00 7.08 5.87
N GLU A 443 -4.31 6.48 6.82
CA GLU A 443 -3.47 7.23 7.77
C GLU A 443 -2.01 7.02 7.38
N ALA A 444 -1.24 8.10 7.37
CA ALA A 444 0.16 8.08 6.97
C ALA A 444 1.02 9.00 7.84
N VAL A 445 2.29 8.65 7.99
CA VAL A 445 3.30 9.49 8.62
C VAL A 445 3.93 10.37 7.56
N ARG A 446 3.65 11.67 7.60
CA ARG A 446 4.26 12.70 6.77
C ARG A 446 5.64 13.07 7.32
N ILE A 447 6.65 13.00 6.46
CA ILE A 447 8.03 13.40 6.75
C ILE A 447 8.36 14.61 5.87
N GLY A 448 8.77 15.73 6.48
CA GLY A 448 9.26 16.90 5.75
C GLY A 448 10.54 16.60 4.97
N ALA A 449 10.72 17.25 3.81
CA ALA A 449 11.92 17.13 3.00
C ALA A 449 13.17 17.60 3.75
N ASP A 450 13.05 18.66 4.54
CA ASP A 450 14.08 19.15 5.45
C ASP A 450 14.44 18.11 6.52
N VAL A 451 13.44 17.50 7.17
CA VAL A 451 13.62 16.45 8.18
C VAL A 451 14.32 15.23 7.59
N LEU A 452 13.88 14.77 6.41
CA LEU A 452 14.49 13.62 5.73
C LEU A 452 15.95 13.90 5.33
N GLN A 453 16.24 15.09 4.82
CA GLN A 453 17.60 15.49 4.43
C GLN A 453 18.52 15.65 5.66
N GLU A 454 18.01 16.18 6.79
CA GLU A 454 18.77 16.24 8.05
C GLU A 454 19.06 14.83 8.59
N LEU A 455 18.11 13.89 8.48
CA LEU A 455 18.29 12.51 8.90
C LEU A 455 19.36 11.77 8.07
N LEU A 456 19.37 11.97 6.75
CA LEU A 456 20.39 11.42 5.85
C LEU A 456 21.80 11.97 6.14
N ALA A 457 21.88 13.23 6.59
CA ALA A 457 23.14 13.84 7.00
C ALA A 457 23.66 13.28 8.35
N LYS A 458 22.77 12.85 9.25
CA LYS A 458 23.12 12.25 10.55
C LYS A 458 23.47 10.76 10.43
N SER A 459 22.59 9.97 9.83
CA SER A 459 22.60 8.50 9.93
C SER A 459 23.09 7.84 8.64
N LYS A 460 24.36 7.39 8.63
CA LYS A 460 24.93 6.65 7.49
C LYS A 460 24.18 5.34 7.16
N PRO A 461 23.74 4.52 8.14
CA PRO A 461 22.94 3.31 7.86
C PRO A 461 21.61 3.64 7.18
N PHE A 462 20.94 4.70 7.62
CA PHE A 462 19.71 5.19 7.00
C PHE A 462 19.92 5.62 5.55
N THR A 463 20.99 6.38 5.27
CA THR A 463 21.34 6.81 3.90
C THR A 463 21.61 5.63 2.97
N GLN A 464 22.29 4.58 3.44
CA GLN A 464 22.50 3.36 2.65
C GLN A 464 21.18 2.65 2.34
N LEU A 465 20.29 2.48 3.33
CA LEU A 465 18.98 1.88 3.14
C LEU A 465 18.11 2.66 2.14
N VAL A 466 18.08 4.00 2.28
CA VAL A 466 17.33 4.89 1.37
C VAL A 466 17.88 4.83 -0.05
N ASP A 467 19.21 4.89 -0.23
CA ASP A 467 19.85 4.77 -1.54
C ASP A 467 19.49 3.46 -2.24
N ASP A 468 19.46 2.33 -1.52
CA ASP A 468 19.15 1.02 -2.10
C ASP A 468 17.66 0.85 -2.43
N ILE A 469 16.76 1.44 -1.64
CA ILE A 469 15.33 1.57 -1.97
C ILE A 469 15.15 2.41 -3.26
N VAL A 470 15.81 3.57 -3.34
CA VAL A 470 15.71 4.48 -4.50
C VAL A 470 16.27 3.83 -5.77
N LYS A 471 17.43 3.16 -5.70
CA LYS A 471 17.99 2.38 -6.84
C LYS A 471 16.99 1.32 -7.31
N SER A 472 16.44 0.55 -6.38
CA SER A 472 15.51 -0.55 -6.68
C SER A 472 14.22 -0.05 -7.34
N ARG A 473 13.67 1.08 -6.87
CA ARG A 473 12.50 1.71 -7.47
C ARG A 473 12.81 2.34 -8.83
N ARG A 474 13.89 3.10 -8.97
CA ARG A 474 14.31 3.68 -10.28
C ARG A 474 14.52 2.61 -11.36
N VAL A 475 15.10 1.46 -11.02
CA VAL A 475 15.24 0.34 -11.97
C VAL A 475 13.87 -0.23 -12.35
N ARG A 476 12.95 -0.39 -11.39
CA ARG A 476 11.57 -0.85 -11.63
C ARG A 476 10.81 0.10 -12.57
N ASP A 477 10.92 1.40 -12.33
CA ASP A 477 10.23 2.44 -13.12
C ASP A 477 10.81 2.52 -14.54
N GLN A 478 12.14 2.50 -14.70
CA GLN A 478 12.78 2.46 -16.02
C GLN A 478 12.46 1.20 -16.85
N LEU A 479 12.24 0.06 -16.19
CA LEU A 479 11.76 -1.16 -16.85
C LEU A 479 10.27 -1.07 -17.21
N ALA A 480 9.48 -0.38 -16.39
CA ALA A 480 8.07 -0.10 -16.66
C ALA A 480 7.89 0.82 -17.88
N ASP A 481 8.63 1.94 -17.96
CA ASP A 481 8.56 2.90 -19.07
C ASP A 481 8.86 2.26 -20.43
N LYS A 482 9.90 1.42 -20.49
CA LYS A 482 10.28 0.69 -21.72
C LYS A 482 9.19 -0.25 -22.23
N SER A 483 8.28 -0.71 -21.35
CA SER A 483 7.12 -1.52 -21.72
C SER A 483 5.88 -0.72 -22.12
N ALA A 484 5.84 0.58 -21.81
CA ALA A 484 4.67 1.46 -22.02
C ALA A 484 4.76 2.31 -23.31
N ALA A 485 5.89 2.30 -24.01
CA ALA A 485 6.15 3.15 -25.19
C ALA A 485 5.35 2.78 -26.47
N SER A 486 4.29 1.99 -26.36
CA SER A 486 3.45 1.56 -27.48
C SER A 486 1.98 1.50 -27.06
N THR A 487 1.29 2.65 -27.10
CA THR A 487 -0.19 2.66 -27.11
C THR A 487 -0.73 3.89 -27.85
N ARG A 488 -1.50 3.65 -28.92
CA ARG A 488 -2.61 4.51 -29.35
C ARG A 488 -3.84 3.61 -29.38
N ALA A 489 -4.97 4.08 -28.88
CA ALA A 489 -6.22 3.33 -28.94
C ALA A 489 -7.33 4.20 -29.53
N GLY A 490 -7.98 3.70 -30.57
CA GLY A 490 -9.25 4.22 -31.09
C GLY A 490 -10.44 3.44 -30.54
N SER A 491 -11.64 3.86 -30.96
CA SER A 491 -12.96 3.33 -30.53
C SER A 491 -13.01 1.80 -30.38
N GLN A 492 -13.58 1.36 -29.24
CA GLN A 492 -13.73 -0.05 -28.87
C GLN A 492 -15.18 -0.52 -29.11
N THR A 493 -15.34 -1.81 -29.45
CA THR A 493 -16.65 -2.46 -29.49
C THR A 493 -17.07 -2.90 -28.09
N LYS A 494 -18.35 -2.77 -27.72
CA LYS A 494 -18.85 -3.18 -26.39
C LYS A 494 -18.40 -4.58 -25.93
N GLU A 495 -18.31 -5.56 -26.83
CA GLU A 495 -17.80 -6.92 -26.52
C GLU A 495 -16.35 -6.90 -26.00
N PHE A 496 -15.48 -6.05 -26.56
CA PHE A 496 -14.09 -5.89 -26.14
C PHE A 496 -13.98 -5.33 -24.71
N ASP A 497 -14.88 -4.41 -24.37
CA ASP A 497 -14.93 -3.72 -23.08
C ASP A 497 -15.56 -4.60 -22.00
N ASP A 498 -16.70 -5.25 -22.31
CA ASP A 498 -17.37 -6.23 -21.46
C ASP A 498 -16.43 -7.39 -21.10
N LEU A 499 -15.60 -7.83 -22.05
CA LEU A 499 -14.60 -8.87 -21.83
C LEU A 499 -13.31 -8.36 -21.15
N GLY A 500 -13.16 -7.05 -20.94
CA GLY A 500 -12.01 -6.44 -20.28
C GLY A 500 -10.68 -6.64 -21.02
N LEU A 501 -10.71 -6.73 -22.36
CA LEU A 501 -9.51 -7.02 -23.17
C LEU A 501 -8.53 -5.85 -23.17
N ALA A 502 -9.03 -4.61 -23.14
CA ALA A 502 -8.25 -3.38 -23.04
C ALA A 502 -7.23 -3.37 -21.89
N TRP A 503 -7.55 -4.05 -20.79
CA TRP A 503 -6.79 -3.98 -19.54
C TRP A 503 -5.62 -4.96 -19.48
N GLY A 504 -5.53 -5.94 -20.38
CA GLY A 504 -4.57 -7.04 -20.32
C GLY A 504 -3.28 -6.78 -21.12
N GLN A 505 -2.16 -6.52 -20.43
CA GLN A 505 -0.86 -6.24 -21.07
C GLN A 505 -0.10 -7.51 -21.52
N ALA A 506 -0.53 -8.69 -21.07
CA ALA A 506 -0.02 -9.99 -21.52
C ALA A 506 -1.16 -11.01 -21.51
N LEU A 507 -2.27 -10.63 -22.13
CA LEU A 507 -3.42 -11.48 -22.35
C LEU A 507 -3.01 -12.75 -23.08
N MET A 508 -3.40 -13.92 -22.57
CA MET A 508 -3.29 -15.14 -23.36
C MET A 508 -4.47 -15.22 -24.32
N VAL A 509 -4.19 -15.54 -25.57
CA VAL A 509 -5.18 -15.71 -26.63
C VAL A 509 -4.89 -17.04 -27.32
N ILE A 510 -5.94 -17.80 -27.61
CA ILE A 510 -5.87 -19.04 -28.38
C ILE A 510 -6.67 -18.86 -29.66
N ASP A 511 -5.98 -18.86 -30.80
CA ASP A 511 -6.57 -18.84 -32.14
C ASP A 511 -7.24 -20.21 -32.40
N LEU A 512 -8.58 -20.23 -32.45
CA LEU A 512 -9.37 -21.44 -32.61
C LEU A 512 -9.30 -22.02 -34.04
N ASP A 513 -8.88 -21.24 -35.04
CA ASP A 513 -8.67 -21.73 -36.40
C ASP A 513 -7.40 -22.59 -36.50
N ARG A 514 -6.45 -22.41 -35.55
CA ARG A 514 -5.19 -23.15 -35.45
C ARG A 514 -5.19 -24.21 -34.34
N CYS A 515 -6.03 -24.05 -33.31
CA CYS A 515 -5.98 -24.88 -32.11
C CYS A 515 -6.60 -26.27 -32.30
N THR A 516 -5.75 -27.30 -32.30
CA THR A 516 -6.16 -28.72 -32.36
C THR A 516 -6.60 -29.30 -31.01
N ARG A 517 -6.59 -28.51 -29.92
CA ARG A 517 -6.85 -28.93 -28.53
C ARG A 517 -5.95 -30.07 -28.01
N CYS A 518 -4.70 -30.15 -28.49
CA CYS A 518 -3.70 -31.11 -28.01
C CYS A 518 -3.28 -30.96 -26.52
N GLN A 519 -3.66 -29.86 -25.85
CA GLN A 519 -3.37 -29.55 -24.43
C GLN A 519 -1.88 -29.40 -24.05
N GLU A 520 -0.96 -29.41 -25.01
CA GLU A 520 0.48 -29.32 -24.74
C GLU A 520 0.85 -27.99 -24.02
N CYS A 521 0.07 -26.93 -24.21
CA CYS A 521 0.19 -25.66 -23.48
C CYS A 521 -0.15 -25.76 -21.97
N VAL A 522 -1.08 -26.64 -21.57
CA VAL A 522 -1.44 -26.90 -20.16
C VAL A 522 -0.38 -27.79 -19.52
N LYS A 523 0.00 -28.87 -20.22
CA LYS A 523 1.06 -29.78 -19.79
C LYS A 523 2.39 -29.05 -19.58
N ALA A 524 2.79 -28.20 -20.53
CA ALA A 524 3.99 -27.36 -20.38
C ALA A 524 3.88 -26.31 -19.27
N CYS A 525 2.66 -25.89 -18.88
CA CYS A 525 2.48 -25.05 -17.70
C CYS A 525 2.73 -25.85 -16.41
N VAL A 526 2.16 -27.05 -16.29
CA VAL A 526 2.40 -27.97 -15.16
C VAL A 526 3.88 -28.33 -15.05
N ASP A 527 4.51 -28.76 -16.15
CA ASP A 527 5.92 -29.18 -16.21
C ASP A 527 6.93 -28.03 -15.94
N ALA A 528 6.49 -26.77 -16.06
CA ALA A 528 7.33 -25.59 -15.84
C ALA A 528 7.46 -25.20 -14.35
N HIS A 529 6.54 -25.62 -13.49
CA HIS A 529 6.49 -25.20 -12.09
C HIS A 529 6.71 -26.35 -11.11
N ASP A 530 7.55 -26.11 -10.10
CA ASP A 530 8.02 -27.09 -9.13
C ASP A 530 6.91 -27.66 -8.21
N ASP A 531 5.72 -27.05 -8.20
CA ASP A 531 4.55 -27.50 -7.47
C ASP A 531 3.61 -28.40 -8.29
N GLY A 532 3.82 -28.54 -9.61
CA GLY A 532 2.97 -29.35 -10.49
C GLY A 532 1.57 -28.77 -10.72
N ARG A 533 1.33 -27.50 -10.40
CA ARG A 533 -0.01 -26.88 -10.42
C ARG A 533 -0.23 -26.08 -11.70
N THR A 534 -1.36 -26.30 -12.36
CA THR A 534 -1.66 -25.52 -13.58
C THR A 534 -2.05 -24.09 -13.23
N ARG A 535 -1.50 -23.15 -13.99
CA ARG A 535 -1.82 -21.71 -13.95
C ARG A 535 -2.58 -21.26 -15.20
N LEU A 536 -3.05 -22.23 -15.97
CA LEU A 536 -3.75 -22.10 -17.24
C LEU A 536 -4.91 -23.09 -17.29
N TYR A 537 -6.12 -22.57 -17.49
CA TYR A 537 -7.33 -23.35 -17.71
C TYR A 537 -7.86 -23.01 -19.10
N LEU A 538 -8.10 -24.02 -19.94
CA LEU A 538 -8.61 -23.85 -21.32
C LEU A 538 -10.12 -23.63 -21.38
N ASP A 539 -10.63 -22.87 -20.42
CA ASP A 539 -12.00 -22.38 -20.33
C ASP A 539 -11.97 -20.84 -20.28
N GLY A 540 -13.04 -20.19 -20.70
CA GLY A 540 -13.14 -18.73 -20.76
C GLY A 540 -13.95 -18.22 -21.96
N PRO A 541 -14.17 -16.89 -22.02
CA PRO A 541 -14.98 -16.29 -23.07
C PRO A 541 -14.30 -16.39 -24.44
N ARG A 542 -15.13 -16.33 -25.49
CA ARG A 542 -14.67 -16.15 -26.86
C ARG A 542 -14.80 -14.68 -27.27
N PHE A 543 -13.88 -14.22 -28.09
CA PHE A 543 -13.94 -12.92 -28.76
C PHE A 543 -14.01 -13.12 -30.27
N GLN A 544 -14.96 -12.46 -30.93
CA GLN A 544 -15.20 -12.55 -32.39
C GLN A 544 -15.40 -14.00 -32.91
N ASN A 545 -15.78 -14.94 -32.02
CA ASN A 545 -15.84 -16.40 -32.22
C ASN A 545 -14.54 -17.10 -32.70
N LYS A 546 -13.50 -16.36 -33.08
CA LYS A 546 -12.18 -16.87 -33.51
C LYS A 546 -11.23 -17.11 -32.34
N TYR A 547 -11.30 -16.29 -31.30
CA TYR A 547 -10.31 -16.29 -30.23
C TYR A 547 -10.92 -16.80 -28.92
N LEU A 548 -10.30 -17.80 -28.30
CA LEU A 548 -10.56 -18.16 -26.91
C LEU A 548 -9.63 -17.35 -26.00
N ILE A 549 -10.19 -16.76 -24.95
CA ILE A 549 -9.47 -16.01 -23.93
C ILE A 549 -9.44 -16.87 -22.65
N PRO A 550 -8.45 -17.78 -22.50
CA PRO A 550 -8.44 -18.73 -21.39
C PRO A 550 -8.27 -18.04 -20.02
N VAL A 551 -8.75 -18.71 -18.97
CA VAL A 551 -8.55 -18.32 -17.58
C VAL A 551 -7.07 -18.50 -17.21
N THR A 552 -6.34 -17.39 -17.27
CA THR A 552 -4.95 -17.21 -16.85
C THR A 552 -4.68 -15.72 -16.62
N CYS A 553 -3.73 -15.39 -15.73
CA CYS A 553 -3.40 -14.00 -15.42
C CYS A 553 -3.16 -13.16 -16.69
N ARG A 554 -3.89 -12.05 -16.83
CA ARG A 554 -3.84 -11.17 -18.00
C ARG A 554 -2.75 -10.09 -17.91
N LYS A 555 -2.02 -10.01 -16.79
CA LYS A 555 -1.07 -8.94 -16.46
C LYS A 555 -1.75 -7.56 -16.57
N CYS A 556 -2.76 -7.34 -15.74
CA CYS A 556 -3.66 -6.19 -15.85
C CYS A 556 -2.92 -4.85 -15.64
N LEU A 557 -3.30 -3.80 -16.38
CA LEU A 557 -2.89 -2.42 -16.10
C LEU A 557 -3.24 -2.02 -14.65
N ASP A 558 -4.40 -2.46 -14.18
CA ASP A 558 -4.90 -2.27 -12.81
C ASP A 558 -4.99 -3.63 -12.08
N PRO A 559 -4.02 -3.99 -11.21
CA PRO A 559 -3.92 -5.32 -10.61
C PRO A 559 -4.78 -5.43 -9.34
N VAL A 560 -6.11 -5.35 -9.48
CA VAL A 560 -7.06 -5.32 -8.35
C VAL A 560 -6.96 -6.53 -7.39
N CYS A 561 -6.41 -7.65 -7.85
CA CYS A 561 -6.12 -8.84 -7.02
C CYS A 561 -5.04 -8.64 -5.96
N MET A 562 -4.25 -7.55 -6.00
CA MET A 562 -3.26 -7.24 -4.98
C MET A 562 -3.87 -6.62 -3.71
N ILE A 563 -5.09 -6.10 -3.80
CA ILE A 563 -5.63 -5.20 -2.78
C ILE A 563 -6.13 -6.02 -1.59
N GLY A 564 -5.72 -5.67 -0.37
CA GLY A 564 -6.26 -6.28 0.85
C GLY A 564 -5.86 -7.73 1.10
N CYS A 565 -4.71 -8.17 0.57
CA CYS A 565 -4.00 -9.32 1.14
C CYS A 565 -3.51 -8.93 2.55
N PRO A 566 -4.04 -9.54 3.64
CA PRO A 566 -3.79 -9.06 5.00
C PRO A 566 -2.36 -9.32 5.51
N VAL A 567 -1.56 -10.05 4.73
CA VAL A 567 -0.18 -10.48 5.03
C VAL A 567 0.81 -10.09 3.92
N GLY A 568 0.41 -9.23 2.96
CA GLY A 568 1.33 -8.77 1.88
C GLY A 568 1.93 -9.89 1.01
N ALA A 569 1.25 -11.04 0.88
CA ALA A 569 1.78 -12.19 0.13
C ALA A 569 1.67 -12.04 -1.40
N ILE A 570 1.03 -10.99 -1.91
CA ILE A 570 0.77 -10.78 -3.34
C ILE A 570 1.60 -9.61 -3.83
N ASN A 571 2.56 -9.90 -4.70
CA ASN A 571 3.55 -8.94 -5.17
C ASN A 571 3.45 -8.77 -6.69
N ARG A 572 3.83 -7.59 -7.18
CA ARG A 572 3.99 -7.35 -8.61
C ARG A 572 5.47 -7.36 -8.97
N GLY A 573 5.88 -8.29 -9.82
CA GLY A 573 7.26 -8.39 -10.30
C GLY A 573 7.63 -7.20 -11.18
N SER A 574 8.94 -7.03 -11.43
CA SER A 574 9.47 -5.91 -12.22
C SER A 574 8.96 -5.88 -13.66
N SER A 575 8.63 -7.04 -14.24
CA SER A 575 8.01 -7.08 -15.58
C SER A 575 6.54 -6.68 -15.55
N GLY A 576 5.89 -6.72 -14.39
CA GLY A 576 4.47 -6.41 -14.15
C GLY A 576 3.59 -7.63 -13.88
N GLU A 577 4.16 -8.83 -13.77
CA GLU A 577 3.47 -10.08 -13.44
C GLU A 577 3.05 -10.15 -11.96
N ILE A 578 2.11 -11.03 -11.61
CA ILE A 578 1.71 -11.28 -10.22
C ILE A 578 2.46 -12.48 -9.67
N GLN A 579 3.01 -12.34 -8.46
CA GLN A 579 3.75 -13.37 -7.72
C GLN A 579 3.09 -13.60 -6.35
N ILE A 580 2.94 -14.86 -5.95
CA ILE A 580 2.38 -15.24 -4.64
C ILE A 580 3.48 -15.84 -3.75
N ALA A 581 3.85 -15.11 -2.70
CA ALA A 581 4.84 -15.52 -1.73
C ALA A 581 4.38 -16.72 -0.87
N ASP A 582 5.33 -17.38 -0.21
CA ASP A 582 5.05 -18.59 0.58
C ASP A 582 4.29 -18.32 1.89
N HIS A 583 4.29 -17.08 2.39
CA HIS A 583 3.49 -16.67 3.55
C HIS A 583 2.01 -16.38 3.23
N CYS A 584 1.49 -16.90 2.11
CA CYS A 584 0.07 -16.83 1.76
C CYS A 584 -0.78 -17.66 2.74
N ILE A 585 -1.72 -17.01 3.44
CA ILE A 585 -2.61 -17.64 4.43
C ILE A 585 -3.89 -18.29 3.85
N GLY A 586 -3.99 -18.47 2.53
CA GLY A 586 -5.15 -19.13 1.92
C GLY A 586 -6.49 -18.40 2.06
N CYS A 587 -6.51 -17.08 2.28
CA CYS A 587 -7.73 -16.35 2.64
C CYS A 587 -8.68 -15.98 1.47
N SER A 588 -8.47 -16.51 0.28
CA SER A 588 -9.27 -16.38 -0.96
C SER A 588 -9.55 -14.98 -1.54
N LYS A 589 -9.41 -13.88 -0.79
CA LYS A 589 -9.73 -12.50 -1.23
C LYS A 589 -9.22 -12.12 -2.62
N CYS A 590 -8.02 -12.57 -3.01
CA CYS A 590 -7.44 -12.25 -4.32
C CYS A 590 -8.03 -13.07 -5.48
N ALA A 591 -8.53 -14.28 -5.21
CA ALA A 591 -9.34 -15.05 -6.15
C ALA A 591 -10.70 -14.37 -6.34
N ASP A 592 -11.37 -14.01 -5.24
CA ASP A 592 -12.67 -13.31 -5.24
C ASP A 592 -12.61 -11.96 -5.98
N GLN A 593 -11.50 -11.23 -5.85
CA GLN A 593 -11.27 -9.95 -6.51
C GLN A 593 -10.84 -10.06 -7.97
N CYS A 594 -10.45 -11.24 -8.46
CA CYS A 594 -9.97 -11.37 -9.84
C CYS A 594 -11.17 -11.41 -10.79
N PRO A 595 -11.45 -10.35 -11.58
CA PRO A 595 -12.64 -10.31 -12.45
C PRO A 595 -12.60 -11.33 -13.61
N TYR A 596 -11.46 -12.03 -13.75
CA TYR A 596 -11.18 -13.00 -14.80
C TYR A 596 -10.91 -14.41 -14.25
N GLY A 597 -11.22 -14.67 -12.97
CA GLY A 597 -11.02 -15.97 -12.30
C GLY A 597 -9.59 -16.51 -12.35
N SER A 598 -8.60 -15.65 -12.61
CA SER A 598 -7.24 -16.04 -13.01
C SER A 598 -6.32 -16.41 -11.84
N ILE A 599 -6.82 -16.28 -10.61
CA ILE A 599 -6.18 -16.74 -9.39
C ILE A 599 -7.05 -17.87 -8.85
N GLN A 600 -6.43 -19.03 -8.60
CA GLN A 600 -7.09 -20.23 -8.11
C GLN A 600 -6.62 -20.54 -6.69
N MET A 601 -7.51 -21.09 -5.87
CA MET A 601 -7.15 -21.57 -4.54
C MET A 601 -6.87 -23.07 -4.65
N ASP A 602 -5.64 -23.47 -4.35
CA ASP A 602 -5.16 -24.82 -4.61
C ASP A 602 -4.71 -25.49 -3.31
N LEU A 603 -5.22 -26.70 -3.07
CA LEU A 603 -5.07 -27.42 -1.80
C LEU A 603 -3.59 -27.76 -1.55
N LEU A 604 -3.14 -27.65 -0.30
CA LEU A 604 -1.77 -27.99 0.09
C LEU A 604 -1.66 -29.50 0.38
N ASP A 605 -0.72 -30.18 -0.29
CA ASP A 605 -0.52 -31.64 -0.22
C ASP A 605 -0.13 -32.16 1.17
N THR A 606 0.18 -31.26 2.10
CA THR A 606 0.41 -31.54 3.51
C THR A 606 -0.22 -30.45 4.36
N ALA A 607 -1.19 -30.82 5.20
CA ALA A 607 -1.58 -30.00 6.34
C ALA A 607 -0.36 -29.79 7.25
N GLN A 608 -0.19 -28.57 7.77
CA GLN A 608 0.91 -28.27 8.67
C GLN A 608 0.69 -28.95 10.02
N GLU A 609 1.59 -29.85 10.41
CA GLU A 609 1.59 -30.35 11.78
C GLU A 609 2.04 -29.25 12.74
N LEU A 610 1.28 -29.03 13.82
CA LEU A 610 1.65 -28.12 14.89
C LEU A 610 2.96 -28.60 15.55
N SER A 611 3.85 -27.67 15.88
CA SER A 611 5.07 -27.99 16.65
C SER A 611 4.70 -28.55 18.04
N PRO A 612 5.54 -29.41 18.65
CA PRO A 612 5.26 -29.96 19.98
C PRO A 612 4.92 -28.87 21.01
N ASP A 613 5.78 -27.86 21.13
CA ASP A 613 5.61 -26.72 22.05
C ASP A 613 4.28 -25.98 21.88
N LEU A 614 3.74 -25.96 20.66
CA LEU A 614 2.46 -25.33 20.35
C LEU A 614 1.26 -26.24 20.69
N LYS A 615 1.41 -27.56 20.57
CA LYS A 615 0.42 -28.53 21.04
C LYS A 615 0.31 -28.50 22.57
N ASP A 616 1.44 -28.38 23.25
CA ASP A 616 1.50 -28.30 24.71
C ASP A 616 0.87 -26.97 25.21
N LEU A 617 1.16 -25.84 24.56
CA LEU A 617 0.58 -24.53 24.89
C LEU A 617 -0.94 -24.44 24.66
N LEU A 618 -1.45 -25.05 23.58
CA LEU A 618 -2.89 -25.01 23.25
C LEU A 618 -3.73 -26.04 24.01
N GLY A 619 -3.08 -27.05 24.63
CA GLY A 619 -3.73 -28.10 25.39
C GLY A 619 -4.46 -29.17 24.56
N PRO A 620 -4.89 -30.27 25.20
CA PRO A 620 -5.52 -31.39 24.52
C PRO A 620 -6.91 -31.03 23.97
N GLY A 621 -7.11 -31.28 22.67
CA GLY A 621 -8.40 -31.10 21.99
C GLY A 621 -8.57 -29.79 21.23
N TYR A 622 -7.63 -28.85 21.34
CA TYR A 622 -7.66 -27.62 20.54
C TYR A 622 -7.35 -27.90 19.06
N VAL A 623 -8.25 -27.50 18.16
CA VAL A 623 -8.07 -27.63 16.70
C VAL A 623 -7.74 -26.27 16.11
N LEU A 624 -6.45 -26.06 15.80
CA LEU A 624 -6.04 -24.87 15.06
C LEU A 624 -6.55 -24.93 13.61
N ARG A 625 -7.11 -23.82 13.11
CA ARG A 625 -7.43 -23.67 11.68
C ARG A 625 -6.14 -23.47 10.88
N ASN A 626 -5.56 -24.57 10.41
CA ASN A 626 -4.42 -24.55 9.50
C ASN A 626 -4.78 -23.92 8.14
N VAL A 627 -3.77 -23.34 7.48
CA VAL A 627 -3.84 -22.96 6.07
C VAL A 627 -3.90 -24.25 5.22
N GLN A 628 -5.04 -24.47 4.55
CA GLN A 628 -5.29 -25.67 3.73
C GLN A 628 -5.12 -25.40 2.23
N GLU A 629 -5.14 -24.15 1.80
CA GLU A 629 -5.09 -23.72 0.40
C GLU A 629 -4.05 -22.61 0.23
N LYS A 630 -3.41 -22.54 -0.94
CA LYS A 630 -2.55 -21.42 -1.36
C LYS A 630 -3.08 -20.84 -2.66
N ALA A 631 -3.05 -19.52 -2.80
CA ALA A 631 -3.37 -18.85 -4.06
C ALA A 631 -2.30 -19.18 -5.13
N VAL A 632 -2.75 -19.60 -6.31
CA VAL A 632 -1.93 -19.93 -7.47
C VAL A 632 -2.34 -19.03 -8.64
N VAL A 633 -1.36 -18.45 -9.31
CA VAL A 633 -1.56 -17.49 -10.42
C VAL A 633 -0.46 -17.69 -11.46
N CYS A 634 -0.76 -17.37 -12.72
CA CYS A 634 0.26 -17.31 -13.77
C CYS A 634 1.20 -16.11 -13.54
N ASP A 635 2.45 -16.41 -13.23
CA ASP A 635 3.60 -15.50 -13.11
C ASP A 635 4.30 -15.24 -14.47
N LEU A 636 3.64 -15.58 -15.59
CA LEU A 636 4.21 -15.57 -16.94
C LEU A 636 5.49 -16.41 -17.08
N CYS A 637 5.67 -17.43 -16.22
CA CYS A 637 6.88 -18.24 -16.10
C CYS A 637 8.14 -17.44 -15.71
N SER A 638 8.01 -16.28 -15.05
CA SER A 638 9.17 -15.48 -14.58
C SER A 638 10.00 -16.20 -13.51
N SER A 639 9.39 -17.11 -12.75
CA SER A 639 10.11 -18.03 -11.85
C SER A 639 10.96 -19.07 -12.58
N THR A 640 10.72 -19.33 -13.87
CA THR A 640 11.45 -20.36 -14.64
C THR A 640 12.79 -19.86 -15.15
N PRO A 641 13.80 -20.74 -15.37
CA PRO A 641 15.08 -20.34 -15.95
C PRO A 641 15.00 -19.72 -17.35
N SER A 642 13.89 -19.93 -18.07
CA SER A 642 13.67 -19.36 -19.40
C SER A 642 13.16 -17.92 -19.37
N GLY A 643 12.47 -17.52 -18.29
CA GLY A 643 11.71 -16.27 -18.22
C GLY A 643 10.62 -16.11 -19.28
N GLN A 644 10.27 -17.16 -20.03
CA GLN A 644 9.34 -17.12 -21.15
C GLN A 644 8.10 -18.01 -20.90
N PRO A 645 6.88 -17.57 -21.29
CA PRO A 645 5.66 -18.36 -21.10
C PRO A 645 5.72 -19.73 -21.81
N SER A 646 5.90 -20.79 -21.02
CA SER A 646 6.06 -22.16 -21.54
C SER A 646 4.82 -22.63 -22.31
N CYS A 647 3.63 -22.13 -21.95
CA CYS A 647 2.37 -22.44 -22.64
C CYS A 647 2.25 -21.86 -24.07
N VAL A 648 3.05 -20.83 -24.42
CA VAL A 648 3.16 -20.30 -25.78
C VAL A 648 4.15 -21.13 -26.57
N TYR A 649 5.38 -21.28 -26.05
CA TYR A 649 6.47 -22.01 -26.71
C TYR A 649 6.13 -23.48 -27.00
N ALA A 650 5.37 -24.14 -26.12
CA ALA A 650 4.98 -25.54 -26.29
C ALA A 650 3.81 -25.77 -27.27
N CYS A 651 3.24 -24.73 -27.89
CA CYS A 651 2.13 -24.90 -28.83
C CYS A 651 2.63 -25.29 -30.23
N PRO A 652 2.40 -26.53 -30.71
CA PRO A 652 2.95 -27.00 -31.99
C PRO A 652 2.22 -26.45 -33.24
N HIS A 653 1.32 -25.48 -33.06
CA HIS A 653 0.45 -24.92 -34.11
C HIS A 653 0.43 -23.39 -34.12
N ASP A 654 1.29 -22.72 -33.35
CA ASP A 654 1.31 -21.25 -33.19
C ASP A 654 -0.09 -20.67 -32.91
N ALA A 655 -0.89 -21.41 -32.13
CA ALA A 655 -2.27 -21.09 -31.81
C ALA A 655 -2.38 -20.33 -30.49
N ALA A 656 -1.52 -20.66 -29.51
CA ALA A 656 -1.49 -20.02 -28.19
C ALA A 656 -0.44 -18.90 -28.17
N ILE A 657 -0.88 -17.66 -27.96
CA ILE A 657 -0.03 -16.47 -27.95
C ILE A 657 -0.27 -15.62 -26.70
N ARG A 658 0.72 -14.78 -26.35
CA ARG A 658 0.61 -13.74 -25.31
C ARG A 658 0.73 -12.38 -25.98
N VAL A 659 -0.27 -11.52 -25.77
CA VAL A 659 -0.39 -10.23 -26.46
C VAL A 659 -0.81 -9.12 -25.51
N ASP A 660 -0.51 -7.87 -25.88
CA ASP A 660 -1.23 -6.74 -25.33
C ASP A 660 -2.61 -6.67 -26.01
N GLY A 661 -3.68 -6.60 -25.21
CA GLY A 661 -5.05 -6.68 -25.70
C GLY A 661 -5.46 -5.48 -26.56
N LEU A 662 -4.94 -4.28 -26.30
CA LEU A 662 -5.19 -3.10 -27.14
C LEU A 662 -4.47 -3.25 -28.49
N LEU A 663 -3.16 -3.50 -28.45
CA LEU A 663 -2.32 -3.52 -29.66
C LEU A 663 -2.66 -4.66 -30.63
N HIS A 664 -3.11 -5.81 -30.12
CA HIS A 664 -3.36 -6.98 -30.96
C HIS A 664 -4.71 -6.94 -31.70
N PHE A 665 -5.75 -6.43 -31.04
CA PHE A 665 -7.10 -6.38 -31.59
C PHE A 665 -7.45 -5.01 -32.20
N ASN A 666 -6.62 -3.98 -32.01
CA ASN A 666 -6.75 -2.65 -32.61
C ASN A 666 -5.39 -2.16 -33.16
N PRO A 667 -4.86 -2.81 -34.22
CA PRO A 667 -3.52 -2.56 -34.77
C PRO A 667 -3.38 -1.27 -35.60
#